data_AF-A0A833HA29-F1
#
_entry.id   AF-A0A833HA29-F1
#
_cell.length_a   1.000
_cell.length_b   1.000
_cell.length_c   1.000
_cell.angle_alpha   90.00
_cell.angle_beta   90.00
_cell.angle_gamma   90.00
#
_symmetry.space_group_name_H-M   'P 1'
#
loop_
_entity.id
_entity.type
_entity.pdbx_description
1 polymer ?
#
loop_
_entity_poly.entity_id
_entity_poly.type
_entity_poly.pdbx_seq_one_letter_code
_entity_poly.pdbx_strand_id
1 'polypeptide(L)'
;MTNSASSGIEARRPTALLRVLFAFIFALFCVASGVAGAADFAKPFAGVKPVRGTLPVLVVLLRANDPADAPTRTADEIRDFFFGPRKSVSTYFNEVSYGTFNIKEAMVTDWLVARDDTDTPDIDESSHAWVHAGADEATLRRKGGWLIRQIEAMTPFRFKPYDRNGDGKVTIDELAVIWIYSGVSGRGRETYPEIVRVPSLSQGVQLGLLARTGDQSPWITSAHEMGHQILKLFDLYVDNKGYPGVGAGSLMCDDQSDGTHLDPWAKMKLGWLKPTVVTEDGWYDLADVETVPQALILHDPARGAQDYFIVENRWPGQSHEDVLATKGIAVWRISERDGSGDWARKTIDLVWAGGLPPANQIKPGYCPGRADAFFDGGNPATAYGPTWNSAPGKLVWRDGTPSAISIWHIPPASRLVRVYVDIPPRQSPTLASQEVVIVGSSADLDRHASPYNFLLPAGNRLPDVVGIGIASDNHVYAWYRNGTVSSGTTADLDDFRPPYPYTIPGGRTPNDIVAIDIASDDHVYAWYRDGTVSAGTTKDLAAYRPPDRYTLAPGRSPADVVGIGIASDDHVYVWYRDGMVSSGTSRDLDAYRPAYRYSLPLGWVPDDIQDVAIDTGDRVYSWLRTWGSGAPTVVSAHVDGGAVGAGKSTGLLVKATDGFGRPLANVAVTVSATAGAFTSPTRIITDDAGLARFSWRAPGSAPAAYDGRVLLEIRAAKQGRADGRGMVDVPILGGAIQ
;
A
#
# COMPACT_ATOMS: atom_id res chain seq x y z
N MET A 1 74.25 12.79 4.29
CA MET A 1 74.12 13.65 5.48
C MET A 1 72.75 14.31 5.41
N THR A 2 71.99 14.35 6.52
CA THR A 2 70.85 15.27 6.83
C THR A 2 69.74 15.45 5.78
N ASN A 3 68.50 14.98 6.01
CA ASN A 3 67.37 15.69 6.67
C ASN A 3 66.88 16.93 5.88
N SER A 4 65.59 17.24 5.73
CA SER A 4 64.29 16.62 6.09
C SER A 4 63.20 17.33 5.23
N ALA A 5 61.88 17.09 5.28
CA ALA A 5 61.00 16.27 6.13
C ALA A 5 59.75 15.82 5.32
N SER A 6 58.80 15.12 5.96
CA SER A 6 57.50 14.75 5.38
C SER A 6 56.33 15.31 6.21
N SER A 7 55.34 15.92 5.57
CA SER A 7 54.08 16.33 6.20
C SER A 7 52.98 15.31 5.90
N GLY A 8 52.66 14.45 6.88
CA GLY A 8 51.51 13.54 6.79
C GLY A 8 50.21 14.26 7.17
N ILE A 9 49.13 13.97 6.43
CA ILE A 9 47.76 14.36 6.82
C ILE A 9 47.06 13.10 7.34
N GLU A 10 46.87 13.00 8.65
CA GLU A 10 46.03 11.97 9.24
C GLU A 10 44.55 12.27 9.00
N ALA A 11 43.86 11.36 8.31
CA ALA A 11 42.40 11.40 8.19
C ALA A 11 41.75 11.03 9.55
N ARG A 12 41.39 12.05 10.35
CA ARG A 12 40.67 11.84 11.61
C ARG A 12 39.32 11.16 11.37
N ARG A 13 39.09 10.03 12.05
CA ARG A 13 37.77 9.38 12.12
C ARG A 13 36.76 10.36 12.75
N PRO A 14 35.53 10.51 12.21
CA PRO A 14 34.53 11.40 12.78
C PRO A 14 34.13 10.93 14.19
N THR A 15 34.08 11.88 15.12
CA THR A 15 33.71 11.64 16.52
C THR A 15 32.24 11.29 16.66
N ALA A 16 31.87 10.65 17.79
CA ALA A 16 30.51 10.14 18.04
C ALA A 16 29.42 11.23 17.87
N LEU A 17 29.72 12.48 18.23
CA LEU A 17 28.81 13.62 18.08
C LEU A 17 28.40 13.86 16.62
N LEU A 18 29.32 13.69 15.66
CA LEU A 18 29.04 13.89 14.24
C LEU A 18 28.18 12.77 13.65
N ARG A 19 28.28 11.55 14.19
CA ARG A 19 27.39 10.42 13.83
C ARG A 19 25.97 10.63 14.36
N VAL A 20 25.82 11.15 15.58
CA VAL A 20 24.51 11.52 16.13
C VAL A 20 23.88 12.66 15.32
N LEU A 21 24.66 13.68 14.94
CA LEU A 21 24.17 14.78 14.10
C LEU A 21 23.73 14.30 12.70
N PHE A 22 24.50 13.41 12.07
CA PHE A 22 24.09 12.79 10.79
C PHE A 22 22.81 11.97 10.92
N ALA A 23 22.66 11.16 11.99
CA ALA A 23 21.45 10.39 12.22
C ALA A 23 20.22 11.29 12.48
N PHE A 24 20.40 12.39 13.22
CA PHE A 24 19.34 13.39 13.42
C PHE A 24 18.96 14.10 12.12
N ILE A 25 19.93 14.50 11.29
CA ILE A 25 19.67 15.14 10.00
C ILE A 25 18.94 14.17 9.05
N PHE A 26 19.32 12.88 9.03
CA PHE A 26 18.65 11.86 8.22
C PHE A 26 17.20 11.63 8.68
N ALA A 27 16.98 11.55 10.00
CA ALA A 27 15.64 11.43 10.57
C ALA A 27 14.76 12.67 10.32
N LEU A 28 15.33 13.88 10.41
CA LEU A 28 14.64 15.12 10.06
C LEU A 28 14.27 15.17 8.57
N PHE A 29 15.16 14.67 7.69
CA PHE A 29 14.87 14.57 6.26
C PHE A 29 13.74 13.58 5.96
N CYS A 30 13.67 12.41 6.61
CA CYS A 30 12.54 11.49 6.47
C CYS A 30 11.21 12.13 6.90
N VAL A 31 11.20 12.83 8.04
CA VAL A 31 10.01 13.53 8.55
C VAL A 31 9.57 14.69 7.64
N ALA A 32 10.52 15.41 7.03
CA ALA A 32 10.24 16.52 6.12
C ALA A 32 9.89 16.11 4.68
N SER A 33 10.13 14.84 4.29
CA SER A 33 9.89 14.34 2.92
C SER A 33 8.76 13.31 2.81
N GLY A 34 8.14 12.90 3.92
CA GLY A 34 7.01 11.95 3.93
C GLY A 34 7.39 10.52 3.54
N VAL A 35 8.68 10.20 3.37
CA VAL A 35 9.15 8.87 2.98
C VAL A 35 9.25 7.98 4.22
N ALA A 36 8.35 7.00 4.33
CA ALA A 36 8.42 5.95 5.35
C ALA A 36 9.66 5.08 5.14
N GLY A 37 10.50 4.96 6.16
CA GLY A 37 11.65 4.06 6.15
C GLY A 37 11.26 2.64 6.56
N ALA A 38 12.15 1.66 6.33
CA ALA A 38 11.95 0.29 6.82
C ALA A 38 11.69 0.22 8.34
N ALA A 39 12.24 1.18 9.10
CA ALA A 39 12.01 1.33 10.53
C ALA A 39 10.56 1.72 10.90
N ASP A 40 9.80 2.34 9.99
CA ASP A 40 8.40 2.70 10.24
C ASP A 40 7.50 1.47 10.20
N PHE A 41 7.69 0.60 9.20
CA PHE A 41 6.97 -0.66 9.05
C PHE A 41 7.38 -1.71 10.10
N ALA A 42 8.62 -1.66 10.60
CA ALA A 42 9.11 -2.58 11.63
C ALA A 42 8.69 -2.21 13.08
N LYS A 43 7.91 -1.13 13.29
CA LYS A 43 7.44 -0.74 14.63
C LYS A 43 6.60 -1.84 15.29
N PRO A 44 6.76 -2.11 16.60
CA PRO A 44 5.92 -3.05 17.34
C PRO A 44 4.42 -2.79 17.12
N PHE A 45 3.65 -3.85 16.92
CA PHE A 45 2.20 -3.78 16.69
C PHE A 45 1.47 -4.85 17.49
N ALA A 46 0.31 -4.51 18.06
CA ALA A 46 -0.54 -5.42 18.84
C ALA A 46 0.17 -6.27 19.93
N GLY A 47 1.28 -5.76 20.47
CA GLY A 47 2.09 -6.44 21.49
C GLY A 47 3.22 -7.34 20.95
N VAL A 48 3.28 -7.59 19.64
CA VAL A 48 4.43 -8.22 18.97
C VAL A 48 5.60 -7.24 18.96
N LYS A 49 6.73 -7.66 19.52
CA LYS A 49 7.96 -6.86 19.73
C LYS A 49 9.18 -7.63 19.20
N PRO A 50 10.31 -6.97 18.90
CA PRO A 50 11.53 -7.68 18.51
C PRO A 50 12.02 -8.68 19.57
N VAL A 51 12.42 -9.88 19.13
CA VAL A 51 12.90 -10.99 19.98
C VAL A 51 14.24 -11.48 19.44
N ARG A 52 15.24 -11.73 20.32
CA ARG A 52 16.60 -12.12 19.92
C ARG A 52 17.36 -12.84 21.02
N GLY A 53 18.44 -13.53 20.66
CA GLY A 53 19.28 -14.30 21.57
C GLY A 53 18.69 -15.68 21.85
N THR A 54 19.09 -16.30 22.97
CA THR A 54 18.67 -17.67 23.29
C THR A 54 17.79 -17.72 24.52
N LEU A 55 16.57 -18.24 24.37
CA LEU A 55 15.60 -18.43 25.47
C LEU A 55 15.68 -19.87 26.00
N PRO A 56 15.92 -20.09 27.31
CA PRO A 56 15.75 -21.40 27.93
C PRO A 56 14.29 -21.85 27.89
N VAL A 57 14.06 -23.14 27.63
CA VAL A 57 12.74 -23.76 27.57
C VAL A 57 12.69 -24.97 28.49
N LEU A 58 11.76 -24.96 29.43
CA LEU A 58 11.39 -26.11 30.25
C LEU A 58 10.24 -26.86 29.56
N VAL A 59 10.48 -28.13 29.23
CA VAL A 59 9.47 -29.03 28.67
C VAL A 59 8.99 -29.96 29.79
N VAL A 60 7.73 -29.82 30.19
CA VAL A 60 7.12 -30.62 31.27
C VAL A 60 6.28 -31.71 30.66
N LEU A 61 6.67 -32.97 30.88
CA LEU A 61 5.91 -34.13 30.44
C LEU A 61 4.95 -34.53 31.56
N LEU A 62 3.64 -34.46 31.32
CA LEU A 62 2.62 -34.73 32.33
C LEU A 62 1.60 -35.75 31.82
N ARG A 63 1.34 -36.78 32.62
CA ARG A 63 0.25 -37.73 32.42
C ARG A 63 -0.73 -37.68 33.58
N ALA A 64 -1.99 -38.00 33.32
CA ALA A 64 -2.95 -38.28 34.37
C ALA A 64 -2.51 -39.48 35.22
N ASN A 65 -3.10 -39.61 36.41
CA ASN A 65 -3.00 -40.81 37.26
C ASN A 65 -3.94 -41.93 36.79
N ASP A 66 -4.11 -42.06 35.48
CA ASP A 66 -4.87 -43.11 34.81
C ASP A 66 -3.91 -44.00 34.00
N PRO A 67 -3.94 -45.34 34.15
CA PRO A 67 -3.20 -46.26 33.29
C PRO A 67 -3.51 -46.11 31.79
N ALA A 68 -4.71 -45.64 31.42
CA ALA A 68 -5.12 -45.38 30.04
C ALA A 68 -4.34 -44.21 29.40
N ASP A 69 -3.90 -43.24 30.19
CA ASP A 69 -3.04 -42.14 29.76
C ASP A 69 -1.56 -42.55 29.72
N ALA A 70 -1.28 -43.67 29.07
CA ALA A 70 0.08 -44.11 28.79
C ALA A 70 0.71 -43.20 27.72
N PRO A 71 1.93 -42.68 27.95
CA PRO A 71 2.66 -41.96 26.92
C PRO A 71 2.88 -42.79 25.65
N THR A 72 2.71 -42.15 24.50
CA THR A 72 3.04 -42.70 23.18
C THR A 72 4.48 -42.43 22.77
N ARG A 73 5.15 -41.48 23.45
CA ARG A 73 6.55 -41.11 23.22
C ARG A 73 7.33 -41.05 24.53
N THR A 74 8.59 -41.47 24.50
CA THR A 74 9.54 -41.39 25.61
C THR A 74 10.01 -39.94 25.84
N ALA A 75 10.60 -39.68 27.02
CA ALA A 75 11.15 -38.36 27.33
C ALA A 75 12.30 -37.97 26.40
N ASP A 76 13.10 -38.94 25.94
CA ASP A 76 14.21 -38.69 24.99
C ASP A 76 13.69 -38.39 23.58
N GLU A 77 12.65 -39.09 23.10
CA GLU A 77 12.00 -38.74 21.82
C GLU A 77 11.42 -37.32 21.86
N ILE A 78 10.79 -36.92 22.97
CA ILE A 78 10.32 -35.53 23.13
C ILE A 78 11.49 -34.54 23.25
N ARG A 79 12.60 -34.90 23.91
CA ARG A 79 13.82 -34.06 23.92
C ARG A 79 14.35 -33.83 22.50
N ASP A 80 14.42 -34.88 21.69
CA ASP A 80 14.84 -34.77 20.28
C ASP A 80 13.86 -33.93 19.44
N PHE A 81 12.55 -34.00 19.71
CA PHE A 81 11.57 -33.14 19.04
C PHE A 81 11.78 -31.64 19.30
N PHE A 82 12.24 -31.27 20.50
CA PHE A 82 12.50 -29.87 20.85
C PHE A 82 13.92 -29.41 20.52
N PHE A 83 14.93 -30.24 20.76
CA PHE A 83 16.34 -29.83 20.77
C PHE A 83 17.26 -30.72 19.91
N GLY A 84 16.70 -31.72 19.22
CA GLY A 84 17.43 -32.63 18.33
C GLY A 84 17.97 -31.95 17.07
N PRO A 85 18.82 -32.65 16.30
CA PRO A 85 19.69 -32.03 15.29
C PRO A 85 19.00 -31.54 14.01
N ARG A 86 17.83 -32.10 13.65
CA ARG A 86 16.80 -31.63 12.68
C ARG A 86 15.87 -32.80 12.32
N LYS A 87 14.56 -32.61 12.13
CA LYS A 87 13.76 -31.40 12.38
C LYS A 87 13.39 -31.32 13.86
N SER A 88 13.53 -30.15 14.47
CA SER A 88 13.18 -29.88 15.87
C SER A 88 12.73 -28.43 16.06
N VAL A 89 12.05 -28.15 17.17
CA VAL A 89 11.58 -26.79 17.50
C VAL A 89 12.75 -25.79 17.59
N SER A 90 13.90 -26.21 18.10
CA SER A 90 15.12 -25.39 18.13
C SER A 90 15.70 -25.15 16.73
N THR A 91 15.83 -26.18 15.89
CA THR A 91 16.35 -25.97 14.52
C THR A 91 15.42 -25.10 13.69
N TYR A 92 14.11 -25.20 13.92
CA TYR A 92 13.11 -24.33 13.31
C TYR A 92 13.29 -22.87 13.73
N PHE A 93 13.27 -22.53 15.03
CA PHE A 93 13.42 -21.14 15.47
C PHE A 93 14.77 -20.53 15.06
N ASN A 94 15.83 -21.34 15.01
CA ASN A 94 17.13 -20.92 14.50
C ASN A 94 17.09 -20.61 12.99
N GLU A 95 16.45 -21.45 12.17
CA GLU A 95 16.31 -21.22 10.73
C GLU A 95 15.43 -20.01 10.44
N VAL A 96 14.21 -19.95 10.99
CA VAL A 96 13.24 -18.90 10.63
C VAL A 96 13.59 -17.50 11.16
N SER A 97 14.55 -17.42 12.09
CA SER A 97 15.12 -16.17 12.60
C SER A 97 16.51 -15.84 12.03
N TYR A 98 17.04 -16.66 11.12
CA TYR A 98 18.38 -16.52 10.54
C TYR A 98 19.49 -16.50 11.61
N GLY A 99 19.33 -17.30 12.66
CA GLY A 99 20.20 -17.35 13.84
C GLY A 99 20.07 -16.16 14.80
N THR A 100 19.12 -15.24 14.58
CA THR A 100 18.89 -14.09 15.47
C THR A 100 18.25 -14.51 16.79
N PHE A 101 17.45 -15.58 16.78
CA PHE A 101 16.77 -16.14 17.93
C PHE A 101 16.89 -17.68 17.94
N ASN A 102 17.00 -18.28 19.12
CA ASN A 102 16.84 -19.72 19.27
C ASN A 102 16.30 -20.05 20.68
N ILE A 103 15.83 -21.27 20.87
CA ILE A 103 15.58 -21.87 22.17
C ILE A 103 16.71 -22.83 22.56
N LYS A 104 16.83 -23.13 23.86
CA LYS A 104 17.71 -24.19 24.38
C LYS A 104 17.03 -24.94 25.53
N GLU A 105 17.46 -26.18 25.77
CA GLU A 105 16.97 -26.95 26.93
C GLU A 105 17.29 -26.22 28.24
N ALA A 106 16.26 -25.95 29.03
CA ALA A 106 16.36 -25.66 30.45
C ALA A 106 16.28 -26.98 31.25
N MET A 107 15.33 -27.83 30.86
CA MET A 107 15.17 -29.24 31.23
C MET A 107 14.03 -29.84 30.38
N VAL A 108 14.13 -31.11 30.00
CA VAL A 108 12.97 -31.98 29.70
C VAL A 108 12.75 -32.89 30.91
N THR A 109 11.54 -32.92 31.47
CA THR A 109 11.24 -33.76 32.63
C THR A 109 11.04 -35.22 32.25
N ASP A 110 11.14 -36.13 33.22
CA ASP A 110 10.48 -37.44 33.09
C ASP A 110 8.95 -37.25 33.01
N TRP A 111 8.23 -38.30 32.63
CA TRP A 111 6.76 -38.32 32.66
C TRP A 111 6.23 -38.23 34.09
N LEU A 112 5.84 -37.01 34.48
CA LEU A 112 5.26 -36.70 35.78
C LEU A 112 3.82 -37.24 35.83
N VAL A 113 3.50 -38.03 36.84
CA VAL A 113 2.12 -38.45 37.13
C VAL A 113 1.44 -37.34 37.95
N ALA A 114 0.40 -36.73 37.38
CA ALA A 114 -0.38 -35.67 38.02
C ALA A 114 -0.90 -36.08 39.40
N ARG A 115 -0.97 -35.12 40.32
CA ARG A 115 -1.41 -35.29 41.71
C ARG A 115 -2.35 -34.16 42.10
N ASP A 116 -3.40 -34.51 42.83
CA ASP A 116 -4.34 -33.53 43.36
C ASP A 116 -3.61 -32.56 44.30
N ASP A 117 -3.95 -31.28 44.21
CA ASP A 117 -3.40 -30.22 45.05
C ASP A 117 -4.19 -30.14 46.36
N THR A 118 -3.48 -30.22 47.49
CA THR A 118 -4.09 -30.22 48.82
C THR A 118 -4.83 -28.92 49.14
N ASP A 119 -4.53 -27.84 48.40
CA ASP A 119 -5.22 -26.56 48.52
C ASP A 119 -6.56 -26.51 47.75
N THR A 120 -6.85 -27.51 46.89
CA THR A 120 -8.07 -27.62 46.07
C THR A 120 -8.73 -29.01 46.18
N PRO A 121 -9.08 -29.50 47.40
CA PRO A 121 -9.51 -30.88 47.64
C PRO A 121 -10.85 -31.31 46.98
N ASP A 122 -11.61 -30.36 46.44
CA ASP A 122 -12.84 -30.62 45.67
C ASP A 122 -12.57 -30.78 44.15
N ILE A 123 -11.31 -30.74 43.72
CA ILE A 123 -10.86 -30.86 42.33
C ILE A 123 -9.93 -32.08 42.23
N ASP A 124 -10.18 -32.94 41.24
CA ASP A 124 -9.31 -34.06 40.87
C ASP A 124 -8.39 -33.61 39.73
N GLU A 125 -7.28 -32.94 40.07
CA GLU A 125 -6.28 -32.53 39.08
C GLU A 125 -5.49 -33.71 38.50
N SER A 126 -5.52 -34.88 39.16
CA SER A 126 -4.90 -36.10 38.67
C SER A 126 -5.65 -36.76 37.50
N SER A 127 -6.94 -36.46 37.33
CA SER A 127 -7.82 -37.09 36.34
C SER A 127 -7.47 -36.80 34.86
N HIS A 128 -7.80 -37.76 34.00
CA HIS A 128 -7.81 -37.59 32.53
C HIS A 128 -8.60 -36.34 32.13
N ALA A 129 -9.80 -36.15 32.70
CA ALA A 129 -10.66 -35.01 32.40
C ALA A 129 -9.97 -33.68 32.71
N TRP A 130 -9.25 -33.57 33.82
CA TRP A 130 -8.52 -32.36 34.15
C TRP A 130 -7.28 -32.14 33.27
N VAL A 131 -6.46 -33.17 33.06
CA VAL A 131 -5.24 -33.06 32.23
C VAL A 131 -5.59 -32.75 30.76
N HIS A 132 -6.67 -33.29 30.22
CA HIS A 132 -6.97 -33.21 28.78
C HIS A 132 -7.97 -32.10 28.42
N ALA A 133 -9.06 -31.91 29.18
CA ALA A 133 -10.18 -31.08 28.73
C ALA A 133 -9.82 -29.59 28.54
N GLY A 134 -10.42 -28.99 27.51
CA GLY A 134 -10.58 -27.54 27.44
C GLY A 134 -11.57 -27.08 28.52
N ALA A 135 -11.39 -25.85 29.02
CA ALA A 135 -12.18 -25.32 30.12
C ALA A 135 -12.38 -23.80 29.98
N ASP A 136 -13.16 -23.20 30.90
CA ASP A 136 -13.29 -21.75 30.98
C ASP A 136 -11.98 -21.07 31.40
N GLU A 137 -11.89 -19.76 31.19
CA GLU A 137 -10.66 -19.00 31.47
C GLU A 137 -10.22 -19.10 32.94
N ALA A 138 -11.17 -19.18 33.88
CA ALA A 138 -10.85 -19.32 35.31
C ALA A 138 -10.22 -20.68 35.63
N THR A 139 -10.61 -21.73 34.92
CA THR A 139 -10.08 -23.08 35.04
C THR A 139 -8.74 -23.22 34.32
N LEU A 140 -8.61 -22.68 33.10
CA LEU A 140 -7.35 -22.65 32.35
C LEU A 140 -6.26 -21.89 33.13
N ARG A 141 -6.64 -20.81 33.84
CA ARG A 141 -5.79 -20.19 34.86
C ARG A 141 -5.36 -21.24 35.88
N ARG A 142 -6.26 -21.75 36.73
CA ARG A 142 -5.90 -22.71 37.82
C ARG A 142 -4.95 -23.83 37.35
N LYS A 143 -5.20 -24.46 36.19
CA LYS A 143 -4.34 -25.49 35.58
C LYS A 143 -2.89 -25.05 35.39
N GLY A 144 -2.66 -23.90 34.75
CA GLY A 144 -1.31 -23.40 34.48
C GLY A 144 -0.50 -23.09 35.74
N GLY A 145 -1.16 -22.63 36.81
CA GLY A 145 -0.50 -22.30 38.08
C GLY A 145 -0.25 -23.51 38.97
N TRP A 146 -1.16 -24.47 38.93
CA TRP A 146 -0.95 -25.80 39.49
C TRP A 146 0.30 -26.45 38.87
N LEU A 147 0.44 -26.45 37.54
CA LEU A 147 1.63 -26.99 36.84
C LEU A 147 2.93 -26.39 37.37
N ILE A 148 2.98 -25.06 37.45
CA ILE A 148 4.18 -24.33 37.89
C ILE A 148 4.54 -24.64 39.35
N ARG A 149 3.54 -24.87 40.24
CA ARG A 149 3.80 -25.37 41.61
C ARG A 149 4.36 -26.80 41.61
N GLN A 150 3.80 -27.69 40.80
CA GLN A 150 4.23 -29.09 40.73
C GLN A 150 5.68 -29.25 40.25
N ILE A 151 6.18 -28.36 39.39
CA ILE A 151 7.56 -28.44 38.86
C ILE A 151 8.62 -28.48 39.98
N GLU A 152 8.60 -27.56 40.95
CA GLU A 152 9.62 -27.57 42.03
C GLU A 152 9.37 -28.68 43.08
N ALA A 153 8.11 -29.12 43.21
CA ALA A 153 7.69 -30.18 44.14
C ALA A 153 8.04 -31.60 43.64
N MET A 154 7.96 -31.83 42.33
CA MET A 154 8.14 -33.14 41.69
C MET A 154 9.49 -33.33 41.00
N THR A 155 10.25 -32.25 40.76
CA THR A 155 11.50 -32.29 39.99
C THR A 155 12.65 -31.56 40.70
N PRO A 156 13.92 -31.81 40.33
CA PRO A 156 15.06 -31.01 40.79
C PRO A 156 15.11 -29.60 40.17
N PHE A 157 14.24 -29.26 39.21
CA PHE A 157 14.24 -27.95 38.57
C PHE A 157 13.97 -26.83 39.58
N ARG A 158 14.69 -25.72 39.47
CA ARG A 158 14.46 -24.51 40.28
C ARG A 158 14.38 -23.30 39.37
N PHE A 159 13.43 -22.41 39.63
CA PHE A 159 13.24 -21.20 38.82
C PHE A 159 14.30 -20.13 39.08
N LYS A 160 14.83 -20.02 40.30
CA LYS A 160 15.81 -18.98 40.69
C LYS A 160 16.99 -18.72 39.73
N PRO A 161 17.65 -19.72 39.10
CA PRO A 161 18.73 -19.48 38.14
C PRO A 161 18.29 -18.77 36.84
N TYR A 162 16.98 -18.69 36.61
CA TYR A 162 16.35 -18.04 35.46
C TYR A 162 15.79 -16.64 35.78
N ASP A 163 15.84 -16.20 37.05
CA ASP A 163 15.63 -14.79 37.43
C ASP A 163 16.92 -14.04 37.03
N ARG A 164 16.94 -13.49 35.81
CA ARG A 164 18.14 -12.92 35.19
C ARG A 164 18.33 -11.46 35.55
N ASN A 165 17.24 -10.77 35.93
CA ASN A 165 17.27 -9.37 36.31
C ASN A 165 17.41 -9.16 37.84
N GLY A 166 17.17 -10.20 38.65
CA GLY A 166 17.30 -10.19 40.11
C GLY A 166 16.12 -9.57 40.85
N ASP A 167 14.96 -9.39 40.21
CA ASP A 167 13.77 -8.76 40.80
C ASP A 167 12.90 -9.72 41.63
N GLY A 168 13.30 -11.00 41.71
CA GLY A 168 12.67 -12.03 42.52
C GLY A 168 11.56 -12.80 41.80
N LYS A 169 11.29 -12.51 40.52
CA LYS A 169 10.37 -13.28 39.67
C LYS A 169 11.07 -13.81 38.42
N VAL A 170 10.41 -14.76 37.75
CA VAL A 170 10.79 -15.22 36.41
C VAL A 170 9.69 -14.86 35.44
N THR A 171 10.06 -14.19 34.35
CA THR A 171 9.16 -13.73 33.29
C THR A 171 9.39 -14.46 31.97
N ILE A 172 8.46 -14.32 31.02
CA ILE A 172 8.55 -15.02 29.73
C ILE A 172 9.75 -14.57 28.86
N ASP A 173 10.32 -13.39 29.13
CA ASP A 173 11.54 -12.92 28.48
C ASP A 173 12.81 -13.66 28.98
N GLU A 174 12.68 -14.53 30.00
CA GLU A 174 13.79 -15.20 30.70
C GLU A 174 13.73 -16.74 30.68
N LEU A 175 12.53 -17.32 30.71
CA LEU A 175 12.25 -18.76 30.62
C LEU A 175 10.88 -18.99 29.97
N ALA A 176 10.79 -19.89 28.99
CA ALA A 176 9.52 -20.42 28.54
C ALA A 176 9.24 -21.79 29.18
N VAL A 177 7.96 -22.10 29.38
CA VAL A 177 7.49 -23.39 29.90
C VAL A 177 6.39 -23.91 28.99
N ILE A 178 6.59 -25.11 28.44
CA ILE A 178 5.62 -25.84 27.62
C ILE A 178 5.30 -27.17 28.28
N TRP A 179 4.00 -27.50 28.34
CA TRP A 179 3.48 -28.78 28.84
C TRP A 179 3.28 -29.73 27.65
N ILE A 180 3.61 -31.01 27.82
CA ILE A 180 3.25 -32.10 26.91
C ILE A 180 2.36 -33.10 27.65
N TYR A 181 1.17 -33.42 27.13
CA TYR A 181 0.26 -34.42 27.71
C TYR A 181 0.26 -35.74 26.94
N SER A 182 0.25 -36.84 27.68
CA SER A 182 0.32 -38.21 27.17
C SER A 182 -0.91 -38.65 26.35
N GLY A 183 -0.73 -39.64 25.48
CA GLY A 183 -1.82 -40.50 24.98
C GLY A 183 -2.73 -39.91 23.90
N VAL A 184 -2.53 -38.66 23.46
CA VAL A 184 -3.45 -37.97 22.52
C VAL A 184 -2.74 -36.99 21.59
N SER A 185 -3.39 -36.66 20.47
CA SER A 185 -3.08 -35.48 19.67
C SER A 185 -3.88 -34.27 20.17
N GLY A 186 -3.30 -33.08 20.00
CA GLY A 186 -3.96 -31.84 20.40
C GLY A 186 -2.98 -30.70 20.68
N ARG A 187 -3.57 -29.52 20.93
CA ARG A 187 -2.89 -28.26 21.20
C ARG A 187 -3.79 -27.35 22.03
N GLY A 188 -3.20 -26.45 22.82
CA GLY A 188 -3.95 -25.58 23.71
C GLY A 188 -3.08 -24.57 24.47
N ARG A 189 -3.75 -23.61 25.11
CA ARG A 189 -3.13 -22.46 25.76
C ARG A 189 -3.75 -22.25 27.13
N GLU A 190 -2.99 -22.49 28.18
CA GLU A 190 -3.38 -22.19 29.56
C GLU A 190 -2.94 -20.75 29.87
N THR A 191 -3.88 -19.84 30.17
CA THR A 191 -3.61 -18.40 30.33
C THR A 191 -3.56 -18.00 31.80
N TYR A 192 -2.67 -17.08 32.20
CA TYR A 192 -2.53 -16.66 33.60
C TYR A 192 -2.17 -15.17 33.76
N PRO A 193 -3.12 -14.31 34.18
CA PRO A 193 -2.87 -12.89 34.49
C PRO A 193 -2.35 -12.57 35.91
N GLU A 194 -1.77 -13.53 36.64
CA GLU A 194 -1.26 -13.35 38.02
C GLU A 194 0.09 -14.06 38.21
N ILE A 195 0.76 -13.78 39.34
CA ILE A 195 2.10 -14.31 39.68
C ILE A 195 1.96 -15.59 40.50
N VAL A 196 2.52 -16.71 40.01
CA VAL A 196 2.48 -18.01 40.71
C VAL A 196 3.64 -18.10 41.71
N ARG A 197 3.33 -18.27 43.00
CA ARG A 197 4.35 -18.41 44.06
C ARG A 197 5.02 -19.80 43.97
N VAL A 198 6.35 -19.82 44.05
CA VAL A 198 7.18 -21.04 44.09
C VAL A 198 8.29 -20.89 45.14
N PRO A 199 8.72 -21.96 45.84
CA PRO A 199 9.70 -21.88 46.93
C PRO A 199 11.04 -21.22 46.58
N SER A 200 11.54 -21.33 45.34
CA SER A 200 12.84 -20.75 44.98
C SER A 200 12.85 -19.24 44.73
N LEU A 201 11.69 -18.59 44.63
CA LEU A 201 11.54 -17.18 44.23
C LEU A 201 10.77 -16.36 45.27
N SER A 202 11.22 -15.12 45.52
CA SER A 202 10.58 -14.21 46.48
C SER A 202 9.31 -13.54 45.95
N GLN A 203 9.17 -13.39 44.63
CA GLN A 203 7.95 -12.90 43.97
C GLN A 203 7.19 -14.00 43.22
N GLY A 204 7.89 -14.88 42.49
CA GLY A 204 7.29 -16.05 41.83
C GLY A 204 7.40 -16.03 40.30
N VAL A 205 6.61 -16.84 39.61
CA VAL A 205 6.69 -17.05 38.16
C VAL A 205 5.53 -16.32 37.46
N GLN A 206 5.82 -15.54 36.43
CA GLN A 206 4.85 -14.69 35.70
C GLN A 206 5.06 -14.81 34.18
N LEU A 207 4.57 -15.91 33.59
CA LEU A 207 4.77 -16.23 32.17
C LEU A 207 3.65 -15.74 31.25
N GLY A 208 2.47 -15.41 31.80
CA GLY A 208 1.32 -14.89 31.06
C GLY A 208 0.54 -15.96 30.28
N LEU A 209 1.21 -16.69 29.40
CA LEU A 209 0.64 -17.83 28.66
C LEU A 209 1.54 -19.05 28.82
N LEU A 210 0.93 -20.22 28.88
CA LEU A 210 1.59 -21.52 28.85
C LEU A 210 1.07 -22.32 27.65
N ALA A 211 1.98 -22.63 26.73
CA ALA A 211 1.69 -23.52 25.61
C ALA A 211 1.52 -24.96 26.10
N ARG A 212 0.61 -25.72 25.48
CA ARG A 212 0.57 -27.18 25.62
C ARG A 212 0.26 -27.91 24.31
N THR A 213 0.85 -29.09 24.16
CA THR A 213 0.59 -30.01 23.03
C THR A 213 0.46 -31.46 23.50
N GLY A 214 -0.29 -32.27 22.76
CA GLY A 214 -0.38 -33.70 22.99
C GLY A 214 0.85 -34.45 22.49
N ASP A 215 1.23 -35.54 23.15
CA ASP A 215 2.42 -36.32 22.83
C ASP A 215 2.36 -37.07 21.49
N GLN A 216 1.19 -37.14 20.85
CA GLN A 216 1.03 -37.64 19.48
C GLN A 216 1.12 -36.53 18.41
N SER A 217 1.00 -35.25 18.79
CA SER A 217 1.09 -34.11 17.87
C SER A 217 2.46 -34.06 17.15
N PRO A 218 2.55 -33.49 15.94
CA PRO A 218 3.83 -33.29 15.28
C PRO A 218 4.64 -32.20 16.00
N TRP A 219 5.96 -32.26 15.85
CA TRP A 219 6.90 -31.34 16.51
C TRP A 219 6.60 -29.86 16.19
N ILE A 220 6.12 -29.56 14.98
CA ILE A 220 5.79 -28.20 14.53
C ILE A 220 4.61 -27.57 15.30
N THR A 221 3.67 -28.38 15.80
CA THR A 221 2.55 -27.87 16.61
C THR A 221 3.07 -27.25 17.91
N SER A 222 4.14 -27.81 18.49
CA SER A 222 4.79 -27.21 19.65
C SER A 222 5.48 -25.88 19.29
N ALA A 223 6.05 -25.74 18.09
CA ALA A 223 6.58 -24.46 17.63
C ALA A 223 5.47 -23.41 17.41
N HIS A 224 4.31 -23.81 16.87
CA HIS A 224 3.12 -22.96 16.71
C HIS A 224 2.61 -22.43 18.05
N GLU A 225 2.38 -23.32 19.04
CA GLU A 225 1.90 -22.92 20.36
C GLU A 225 2.93 -22.08 21.12
N MET A 226 4.22 -22.37 20.97
CA MET A 226 5.27 -21.48 21.45
C MET A 226 5.26 -20.13 20.73
N GLY A 227 4.90 -20.05 19.45
CA GLY A 227 4.68 -18.80 18.72
C GLY A 227 3.68 -17.86 19.41
N HIS A 228 2.60 -18.40 19.98
CA HIS A 228 1.71 -17.60 20.84
C HIS A 228 2.41 -17.16 22.13
N GLN A 229 3.09 -18.10 22.79
CA GLN A 229 3.68 -17.88 24.12
C GLN A 229 4.83 -16.85 24.12
N ILE A 230 5.85 -17.08 23.29
CA ILE A 230 7.11 -16.33 23.32
C ILE A 230 7.19 -15.21 22.28
N LEU A 231 6.41 -15.29 21.19
CA LEU A 231 6.40 -14.29 20.11
C LEU A 231 5.12 -13.42 20.10
N LYS A 232 4.09 -13.78 20.86
CA LYS A 232 2.77 -13.13 20.91
C LYS A 232 2.05 -13.07 19.56
N LEU A 233 2.33 -14.03 18.68
CA LEU A 233 1.65 -14.17 17.42
C LEU A 233 0.22 -14.72 17.63
N PHE A 234 -0.64 -14.55 16.63
CA PHE A 234 -2.05 -14.93 16.67
C PHE A 234 -2.37 -15.92 15.54
N ASP A 235 -3.44 -16.69 15.72
CA ASP A 235 -3.91 -17.68 14.75
C ASP A 235 -4.27 -17.03 13.39
N LEU A 236 -3.79 -17.63 12.30
CA LEU A 236 -4.02 -17.20 10.91
C LEU A 236 -4.81 -18.24 10.08
N TYR A 237 -5.38 -19.26 10.72
CA TYR A 237 -6.31 -20.20 10.08
C TYR A 237 -7.71 -19.60 9.83
N VAL A 238 -8.55 -20.30 9.07
CA VAL A 238 -9.94 -19.90 8.80
C VAL A 238 -10.73 -19.73 10.10
N ASP A 239 -11.53 -18.67 10.21
CA ASP A 239 -12.35 -18.41 11.39
C ASP A 239 -13.87 -18.42 11.12
N ASN A 240 -14.67 -18.40 12.18
CA ASN A 240 -16.14 -18.34 12.11
C ASN A 240 -16.69 -16.95 11.72
N LYS A 241 -15.84 -15.96 11.43
CA LYS A 241 -16.22 -14.57 11.11
C LYS A 241 -15.91 -14.20 9.65
N GLY A 242 -15.54 -15.18 8.82
CA GLY A 242 -15.33 -15.02 7.38
C GLY A 242 -13.89 -14.74 6.95
N TYR A 243 -12.92 -14.87 7.86
CA TYR A 243 -11.50 -14.81 7.48
C TYR A 243 -11.09 -16.10 6.74
N PRO A 244 -10.57 -16.04 5.50
CA PRO A 244 -10.23 -17.22 4.70
C PRO A 244 -8.89 -17.88 5.10
N GLY A 245 -8.20 -17.34 6.10
CA GLY A 245 -6.83 -17.72 6.46
C GLY A 245 -5.78 -17.28 5.44
N VAL A 246 -4.52 -17.61 5.73
CA VAL A 246 -3.38 -17.37 4.82
C VAL A 246 -2.88 -18.62 4.09
N GLY A 247 -3.56 -19.75 4.27
CA GLY A 247 -3.11 -21.05 3.74
C GLY A 247 -1.80 -21.54 4.37
N ALA A 248 -1.18 -22.54 3.76
CA ALA A 248 0.07 -23.14 4.23
C ALA A 248 1.33 -22.26 4.03
N GLY A 249 1.20 -20.93 4.10
CA GLY A 249 2.31 -19.97 3.98
C GLY A 249 2.86 -19.42 5.30
N SER A 250 2.17 -19.69 6.43
CA SER A 250 2.61 -19.30 7.78
C SER A 250 2.41 -20.44 8.77
N LEU A 251 3.39 -20.66 9.66
CA LEU A 251 3.26 -21.50 10.86
C LEU A 251 1.99 -21.19 11.66
N MET A 252 1.62 -19.91 11.76
CA MET A 252 0.44 -19.50 12.53
C MET A 252 -0.87 -19.91 11.86
N CYS A 253 -0.81 -20.44 10.64
CA CYS A 253 -1.89 -21.13 9.97
C CYS A 253 -1.65 -22.64 10.04
N ASP A 254 -0.64 -23.14 9.32
CA ASP A 254 -0.39 -24.56 9.12
C ASP A 254 0.59 -25.10 10.17
N ASP A 255 0.00 -25.68 11.21
CA ASP A 255 0.66 -26.25 12.37
C ASP A 255 0.78 -27.79 12.32
N GLN A 256 0.51 -28.39 11.14
CA GLN A 256 0.37 -29.84 10.96
C GLN A 256 1.15 -30.41 9.76
N SER A 257 1.71 -29.57 8.88
CA SER A 257 2.74 -29.98 7.91
C SER A 257 4.10 -30.21 8.58
N ASP A 258 5.16 -30.47 7.81
CA ASP A 258 6.49 -30.77 8.37
C ASP A 258 7.41 -29.55 8.49
N GLY A 259 6.84 -28.34 8.64
CA GLY A 259 7.60 -27.17 9.11
C GLY A 259 7.42 -25.86 8.36
N THR A 260 6.20 -25.46 8.03
CA THR A 260 5.91 -24.17 7.38
C THR A 260 6.58 -22.98 8.10
N HIS A 261 7.25 -22.13 7.33
CA HIS A 261 7.96 -20.95 7.80
C HIS A 261 6.97 -19.86 8.25
N LEU A 262 7.34 -19.00 9.20
CA LEU A 262 6.52 -17.84 9.56
C LEU A 262 6.25 -16.90 8.37
N ASP A 263 5.14 -16.17 8.41
CA ASP A 263 4.86 -15.05 7.50
C ASP A 263 5.87 -13.91 7.67
N PRO A 264 6.11 -13.09 6.62
CA PRO A 264 7.13 -12.05 6.67
C PRO A 264 6.73 -10.86 7.54
N TRP A 265 5.43 -10.68 7.82
CA TRP A 265 4.98 -9.67 8.78
C TRP A 265 5.48 -10.02 10.19
N ALA A 266 5.26 -11.26 10.65
CA ALA A 266 5.74 -11.75 11.93
C ALA A 266 7.26 -11.63 12.02
N LYS A 267 8.00 -12.17 11.03
CA LYS A 267 9.47 -12.05 10.98
C LYS A 267 9.95 -10.60 11.09
N MET A 268 9.28 -9.66 10.41
CA MET A 268 9.66 -8.25 10.43
C MET A 268 9.44 -7.62 11.80
N LYS A 269 8.28 -7.84 12.42
CA LYS A 269 7.97 -7.30 13.76
C LYS A 269 8.83 -7.90 14.87
N LEU A 270 9.25 -9.15 14.70
CA LEU A 270 10.21 -9.84 15.56
C LEU A 270 11.66 -9.38 15.32
N GLY A 271 11.93 -8.61 14.27
CA GLY A 271 13.27 -8.11 13.92
C GLY A 271 14.17 -9.15 13.24
N TRP A 272 13.60 -10.23 12.71
CA TRP A 272 14.30 -11.33 12.04
C TRP A 272 14.43 -11.10 10.53
N LEU A 273 13.41 -10.49 9.93
CA LEU A 273 13.40 -10.08 8.53
C LEU A 273 13.59 -8.57 8.44
N LYS A 274 14.40 -8.11 7.48
CA LYS A 274 14.60 -6.69 7.18
C LYS A 274 14.21 -6.40 5.72
N PRO A 275 12.94 -6.11 5.43
CA PRO A 275 12.51 -5.84 4.07
C PRO A 275 13.14 -4.57 3.49
N THR A 276 13.31 -4.55 2.17
CA THR A 276 13.63 -3.36 1.40
C THR A 276 12.33 -2.62 1.08
N VAL A 277 12.19 -1.37 1.53
CA VAL A 277 11.08 -0.51 1.08
C VAL A 277 11.35 -0.11 -0.36
N VAL A 278 10.44 -0.49 -1.26
CA VAL A 278 10.49 -0.06 -2.67
C VAL A 278 10.00 1.37 -2.74
N THR A 279 10.81 2.25 -3.34
CA THR A 279 10.55 3.69 -3.38
C THR A 279 10.69 4.29 -4.79
N GLU A 280 10.88 3.45 -5.79
CA GLU A 280 10.90 3.77 -7.22
C GLU A 280 10.55 2.50 -7.99
N ASP A 281 10.14 2.62 -9.25
CA ASP A 281 9.89 1.44 -10.08
C ASP A 281 11.21 0.81 -10.51
N GLY A 282 11.24 -0.51 -10.65
CA GLY A 282 12.47 -1.17 -11.07
C GLY A 282 12.44 -2.68 -10.97
N TRP A 283 13.56 -3.27 -11.40
CA TRP A 283 13.84 -4.68 -11.23
C TRP A 283 14.40 -4.92 -9.82
N TYR A 284 13.76 -5.83 -9.09
CA TYR A 284 14.15 -6.26 -7.76
C TYR A 284 14.44 -7.75 -7.74
N ASP A 285 15.64 -8.09 -7.29
CA ASP A 285 16.03 -9.48 -7.00
C ASP A 285 15.47 -9.89 -5.64
N LEU A 286 14.88 -11.08 -5.57
CA LEU A 286 14.35 -11.72 -4.36
C LEU A 286 14.92 -13.13 -4.25
N ALA A 287 15.84 -13.32 -3.30
CA ALA A 287 16.25 -14.64 -2.86
C ALA A 287 15.16 -15.32 -2.03
N ASP A 288 15.23 -16.64 -1.95
CA ASP A 288 14.40 -17.48 -1.09
C ASP A 288 14.45 -17.03 0.37
N VAL A 289 13.28 -16.74 0.94
CA VAL A 289 13.19 -16.21 2.31
C VAL A 289 13.59 -17.25 3.35
N GLU A 290 13.64 -18.53 2.98
CA GLU A 290 14.02 -19.65 3.82
C GLU A 290 15.52 -19.67 4.15
N THR A 291 16.36 -18.97 3.37
CA THR A 291 17.81 -18.87 3.63
C THR A 291 18.36 -17.45 3.63
N VAL A 292 17.64 -16.47 3.08
CA VAL A 292 18.04 -15.06 3.06
C VAL A 292 16.95 -14.21 3.72
N PRO A 293 17.28 -13.32 4.68
CA PRO A 293 16.31 -12.41 5.30
C PRO A 293 15.92 -11.25 4.36
N GLN A 294 15.33 -11.58 3.21
CA GLN A 294 14.96 -10.63 2.16
C GLN A 294 13.46 -10.67 1.86
N ALA A 295 12.86 -9.48 1.75
CA ALA A 295 11.52 -9.24 1.24
C ALA A 295 11.45 -7.80 0.72
N LEU A 296 10.39 -7.48 -0.04
CA LEU A 296 10.06 -6.10 -0.42
C LEU A 296 8.87 -5.60 0.39
N ILE A 297 8.86 -4.31 0.75
CA ILE A 297 7.66 -3.59 1.16
C ILE A 297 7.23 -2.69 0.01
N LEU A 298 5.97 -2.84 -0.41
CA LEU A 298 5.34 -1.99 -1.41
C LEU A 298 4.26 -1.16 -0.73
N HIS A 299 4.32 0.16 -0.83
CA HIS A 299 3.34 1.05 -0.21
C HIS A 299 3.08 2.30 -1.05
N ASP A 300 1.95 2.95 -0.82
CA ASP A 300 1.70 4.31 -1.27
C ASP A 300 2.14 5.28 -0.15
N PRO A 301 3.09 6.20 -0.38
CA PRO A 301 3.45 7.22 0.60
C PRO A 301 2.25 8.07 1.08
N ALA A 302 1.29 8.37 0.20
CA ALA A 302 0.11 9.17 0.54
C ALA A 302 -0.89 8.42 1.44
N ARG A 303 -0.87 7.07 1.42
CA ARG A 303 -1.69 6.22 2.29
C ARG A 303 -1.05 5.97 3.67
N GLY A 304 0.24 6.26 3.79
CA GLY A 304 1.03 6.12 5.01
C GLY A 304 1.44 4.68 5.32
N ALA A 305 2.24 4.49 6.38
CA ALA A 305 2.86 3.20 6.72
C ALA A 305 1.93 2.15 7.35
N GLN A 306 0.60 2.39 7.39
CA GLN A 306 -0.36 1.46 7.99
C GLN A 306 -0.98 0.46 7.00
N ASP A 307 -1.07 0.79 5.71
CA ASP A 307 -1.48 -0.16 4.68
C ASP A 307 -0.33 -0.36 3.70
N TYR A 308 0.08 -1.62 3.48
CA TYR A 308 1.20 -1.96 2.61
C TYR A 308 1.13 -3.43 2.19
N PHE A 309 1.95 -3.80 1.21
CA PHE A 309 2.16 -5.19 0.83
C PHE A 309 3.57 -5.62 1.21
N ILE A 310 3.74 -6.89 1.59
CA ILE A 310 5.04 -7.54 1.71
C ILE A 310 5.16 -8.60 0.62
N VAL A 311 6.28 -8.62 -0.10
CA VAL A 311 6.57 -9.61 -1.16
C VAL A 311 7.80 -10.40 -0.77
N GLU A 312 7.68 -11.72 -0.72
CA GLU A 312 8.78 -12.66 -0.47
C GLU A 312 8.79 -13.76 -1.54
N ASN A 313 9.95 -14.36 -1.78
CA ASN A 313 10.08 -15.56 -2.60
C ASN A 313 10.09 -16.79 -1.67
N ARG A 314 9.27 -17.80 -1.96
CA ARG A 314 9.16 -19.06 -1.23
C ARG A 314 9.65 -20.22 -2.06
N TRP A 315 10.64 -20.95 -1.56
CA TRP A 315 11.27 -22.06 -2.26
C TRP A 315 11.51 -23.25 -1.31
N PRO A 316 10.92 -24.42 -1.58
CA PRO A 316 11.06 -25.63 -0.76
C PRO A 316 12.44 -26.29 -0.98
N GLY A 317 13.50 -25.59 -0.59
CA GLY A 317 14.88 -26.03 -0.75
C GLY A 317 15.27 -27.06 0.31
N GLN A 318 16.37 -26.79 1.02
CA GLN A 318 16.76 -27.57 2.21
C GLN A 318 16.41 -26.80 3.49
N SER A 319 15.15 -26.35 3.59
CA SER A 319 14.56 -25.69 4.76
C SER A 319 13.62 -26.65 5.50
N HIS A 320 12.98 -26.21 6.60
CA HIS A 320 11.90 -26.99 7.21
C HIS A 320 10.67 -27.07 6.27
N GLU A 321 10.63 -26.26 5.21
CA GLU A 321 9.61 -26.26 4.15
C GLU A 321 9.91 -27.18 2.96
N ASP A 322 10.83 -28.15 3.10
CA ASP A 322 11.18 -29.11 2.04
C ASP A 322 10.00 -29.95 1.47
N VAL A 323 8.84 -29.96 2.13
CA VAL A 323 7.58 -30.57 1.68
C VAL A 323 6.50 -29.57 1.22
N LEU A 324 6.80 -28.27 1.13
CA LEU A 324 5.81 -27.25 0.81
C LEU A 324 5.25 -27.41 -0.61
N ALA A 325 3.94 -27.66 -0.72
CA ALA A 325 3.26 -27.95 -1.98
C ALA A 325 3.06 -26.74 -2.91
N THR A 326 3.40 -25.53 -2.45
CA THR A 326 3.31 -24.27 -3.20
C THR A 326 4.64 -23.53 -3.14
N LYS A 327 4.96 -22.71 -4.13
CA LYS A 327 6.28 -22.08 -4.32
C LYS A 327 6.19 -20.86 -5.24
N GLY A 328 7.24 -20.05 -5.24
CA GLY A 328 7.31 -18.80 -6.00
C GLY A 328 7.00 -17.59 -5.14
N ILE A 329 6.45 -16.54 -5.74
CA ILE A 329 6.21 -15.28 -5.05
C ILE A 329 4.97 -15.37 -4.15
N ALA A 330 5.14 -15.05 -2.87
CA ALA A 330 4.04 -14.83 -1.93
C ALA A 330 3.84 -13.32 -1.73
N VAL A 331 2.60 -12.85 -1.91
CA VAL A 331 2.22 -11.43 -1.73
C VAL A 331 1.26 -11.33 -0.56
N TRP A 332 1.66 -10.60 0.47
CA TRP A 332 0.95 -10.46 1.73
C TRP A 332 0.39 -9.04 1.84
N ARG A 333 -0.92 -8.90 2.04
CA ARG A 333 -1.58 -7.59 2.22
C ARG A 333 -1.73 -7.28 3.71
N ILE A 334 -1.18 -6.15 4.13
CA ILE A 334 -1.13 -5.72 5.53
C ILE A 334 -2.00 -4.47 5.77
N SER A 335 -2.71 -4.45 6.91
CA SER A 335 -3.42 -3.28 7.45
C SER A 335 -3.24 -3.16 8.97
N GLU A 336 -2.39 -2.25 9.42
CA GLU A 336 -2.06 -2.00 10.82
C GLU A 336 -2.96 -0.94 11.46
N ARG A 337 -4.25 -0.99 11.12
CA ARG A 337 -5.26 0.00 11.55
C ARG A 337 -6.06 -0.42 12.78
N ASP A 338 -6.15 -1.73 13.06
CA ASP A 338 -6.85 -2.26 14.24
C ASP A 338 -5.95 -3.22 15.02
N GLY A 339 -5.52 -2.81 16.20
CA GLY A 339 -4.71 -3.60 17.12
C GLY A 339 -5.50 -4.27 18.26
N SER A 340 -6.84 -4.28 18.18
CA SER A 340 -7.72 -4.74 19.27
C SER A 340 -8.20 -6.19 19.09
N GLY A 341 -8.13 -6.99 20.17
CA GLY A 341 -8.85 -8.26 20.39
C GLY A 341 -8.53 -9.44 19.45
N ASP A 342 -8.77 -9.25 18.16
CA ASP A 342 -8.70 -10.22 17.05
C ASP A 342 -7.84 -9.68 15.89
N TRP A 343 -6.88 -8.79 16.18
CA TRP A 343 -6.18 -7.93 15.20
C TRP A 343 -5.67 -8.67 13.95
N ALA A 344 -5.06 -9.85 14.10
CA ALA A 344 -4.36 -10.54 13.01
C ALA A 344 -5.22 -10.78 11.77
N ARG A 345 -6.50 -11.13 11.97
CA ARG A 345 -7.51 -11.37 10.92
C ARG A 345 -7.84 -10.12 10.10
N LYS A 346 -7.64 -8.94 10.72
CA LYS A 346 -7.82 -7.61 10.14
C LYS A 346 -6.51 -7.02 9.65
N THR A 347 -5.37 -7.59 10.04
CA THR A 347 -4.04 -7.12 9.68
C THR A 347 -3.49 -7.83 8.45
N ILE A 348 -3.34 -9.16 8.45
CA ILE A 348 -2.68 -9.88 7.36
C ILE A 348 -3.64 -10.74 6.52
N ASP A 349 -3.56 -10.63 5.19
CA ASP A 349 -4.16 -11.56 4.23
C ASP A 349 -3.09 -12.07 3.25
N LEU A 350 -3.22 -13.29 2.74
CA LEU A 350 -2.53 -13.71 1.51
C LEU A 350 -3.30 -13.19 0.29
N VAL A 351 -2.58 -12.63 -0.70
CA VAL A 351 -3.12 -12.37 -2.04
C VAL A 351 -2.98 -13.65 -2.87
N TRP A 352 -4.01 -14.48 -2.84
CA TRP A 352 -4.03 -15.82 -3.45
C TRP A 352 -3.91 -15.76 -4.99
N ALA A 353 -2.85 -16.34 -5.55
CA ALA A 353 -2.60 -16.33 -7.00
C ALA A 353 -3.73 -17.04 -7.81
N GLY A 354 -4.22 -18.18 -7.32
CA GLY A 354 -5.40 -18.89 -7.83
C GLY A 354 -6.75 -18.31 -7.39
N GLY A 355 -6.80 -17.08 -6.89
CA GLY A 355 -8.00 -16.47 -6.30
C GLY A 355 -8.38 -17.03 -4.92
N LEU A 356 -9.39 -16.46 -4.26
CA LEU A 356 -9.82 -16.89 -2.92
C LEU A 356 -10.17 -18.39 -2.88
N PRO A 357 -9.91 -19.10 -1.76
CA PRO A 357 -10.33 -20.48 -1.57
C PRO A 357 -11.85 -20.65 -1.79
N PRO A 358 -12.29 -21.66 -2.55
CA PRO A 358 -13.71 -21.97 -2.68
C PRO A 358 -14.32 -22.39 -1.33
N ALA A 359 -15.61 -22.15 -1.14
CA ALA A 359 -16.28 -22.32 0.16
C ALA A 359 -16.15 -23.73 0.78
N ASN A 360 -15.97 -24.77 -0.02
CA ASN A 360 -15.74 -26.14 0.45
C ASN A 360 -14.33 -26.40 1.04
N GLN A 361 -13.39 -25.46 0.85
CA GLN A 361 -12.05 -25.47 1.48
C GLN A 361 -11.96 -24.54 2.70
N ILE A 362 -13.01 -23.75 2.97
CA ILE A 362 -13.08 -22.83 4.11
C ILE A 362 -13.69 -23.59 5.30
N LYS A 363 -12.82 -24.18 6.14
CA LYS A 363 -13.22 -24.89 7.37
C LYS A 363 -12.61 -24.20 8.60
N PRO A 364 -13.41 -23.67 9.54
CA PRO A 364 -12.91 -23.01 10.75
C PRO A 364 -11.94 -23.88 11.56
N GLY A 365 -10.80 -23.30 11.97
CA GLY A 365 -9.71 -24.00 12.66
C GLY A 365 -8.72 -24.73 11.74
N TYR A 366 -8.85 -24.59 10.42
CA TYR A 366 -7.97 -25.22 9.42
C TYR A 366 -7.48 -24.20 8.39
N CYS A 367 -6.40 -24.56 7.70
CA CYS A 367 -5.82 -23.77 6.63
C CYS A 367 -6.15 -24.37 5.26
N PRO A 368 -6.54 -23.55 4.27
CA PRO A 368 -6.76 -24.04 2.91
C PRO A 368 -5.42 -24.46 2.30
N GLY A 369 -5.21 -25.78 2.20
CA GLY A 369 -4.08 -26.36 1.50
C GLY A 369 -4.26 -26.23 -0.02
N ARG A 370 -3.49 -25.35 -0.65
CA ARG A 370 -3.57 -25.05 -2.09
C ARG A 370 -2.19 -24.91 -2.72
N ALA A 371 -1.91 -25.70 -3.75
CA ALA A 371 -0.67 -25.60 -4.52
C ALA A 371 -0.58 -24.28 -5.31
N ASP A 372 -1.73 -23.69 -5.65
CA ASP A 372 -1.89 -22.44 -6.41
C ASP A 372 -2.08 -21.19 -5.52
N ALA A 373 -1.61 -21.24 -4.27
CA ALA A 373 -1.64 -20.10 -3.36
C ALA A 373 -0.64 -19.00 -3.76
N PHE A 374 0.57 -19.38 -4.19
CA PHE A 374 1.65 -18.47 -4.60
C PHE A 374 1.77 -18.33 -6.13
N PHE A 375 2.39 -17.24 -6.56
CA PHE A 375 2.58 -16.92 -7.98
C PHE A 375 3.82 -17.61 -8.55
N ASP A 376 3.66 -18.45 -9.56
CA ASP A 376 4.74 -19.17 -10.26
C ASP A 376 4.64 -18.91 -11.77
N GLY A 377 5.64 -18.23 -12.34
CA GLY A 377 5.66 -17.86 -13.75
C GLY A 377 5.77 -19.02 -14.75
N GLY A 378 6.08 -20.22 -14.24
CA GLY A 378 6.07 -21.48 -14.98
C GLY A 378 4.69 -22.16 -15.01
N ASN A 379 3.75 -21.70 -14.18
CA ASN A 379 2.37 -22.21 -14.15
C ASN A 379 1.40 -21.14 -14.70
N PRO A 380 0.80 -21.34 -15.89
CA PRO A 380 -0.13 -20.37 -16.48
C PRO A 380 -1.33 -19.98 -15.59
N ALA A 381 -1.73 -20.83 -14.63
CA ALA A 381 -2.81 -20.54 -13.70
C ALA A 381 -2.43 -19.55 -12.58
N THR A 382 -1.15 -19.45 -12.21
CA THR A 382 -0.66 -18.60 -11.11
C THR A 382 0.38 -17.56 -11.51
N ALA A 383 0.91 -17.62 -12.74
CA ALA A 383 1.84 -16.61 -13.26
C ALA A 383 1.25 -15.19 -13.23
N TYR A 384 -0.05 -15.05 -13.56
CA TYR A 384 -0.71 -13.75 -13.72
C TYR A 384 -2.20 -13.68 -13.28
N GLY A 385 -2.74 -14.66 -12.55
CA GLY A 385 -4.06 -14.53 -11.88
C GLY A 385 -4.01 -13.50 -10.73
N PRO A 386 -5.14 -12.96 -10.18
CA PRO A 386 -6.48 -13.54 -10.17
C PRO A 386 -7.67 -12.59 -10.51
N THR A 387 -8.60 -13.03 -11.37
CA THR A 387 -9.94 -12.43 -11.64
C THR A 387 -9.99 -11.06 -12.33
N TRP A 388 -11.20 -10.62 -12.71
CA TRP A 388 -11.49 -9.41 -13.53
C TRP A 388 -10.88 -8.08 -13.02
N ASN A 389 -10.52 -8.00 -11.73
CA ASN A 389 -9.89 -6.81 -11.13
C ASN A 389 -8.40 -6.96 -10.78
N SER A 390 -7.75 -8.12 -11.01
CA SER A 390 -6.34 -8.28 -10.70
C SER A 390 -5.59 -9.31 -11.57
N ALA A 391 -4.45 -8.86 -12.06
CA ALA A 391 -3.23 -9.67 -12.19
C ALA A 391 -2.31 -9.22 -11.04
N PRO A 392 -1.13 -9.83 -10.76
CA PRO A 392 -0.16 -9.23 -9.85
C PRO A 392 0.23 -7.81 -10.29
N GLY A 393 0.06 -7.49 -11.59
CA GLY A 393 0.14 -6.16 -12.16
C GLY A 393 -0.93 -5.14 -11.71
N LYS A 394 -1.83 -5.45 -10.76
CA LYS A 394 -2.69 -4.49 -10.02
C LYS A 394 -3.11 -5.05 -8.65
N LEU A 395 -2.51 -4.54 -7.57
CA LEU A 395 -2.91 -4.88 -6.21
C LEU A 395 -4.06 -3.97 -5.71
N VAL A 396 -4.86 -4.47 -4.77
CA VAL A 396 -5.97 -3.72 -4.13
C VAL A 396 -5.87 -3.73 -2.61
N TRP A 397 -6.19 -2.58 -2.01
CA TRP A 397 -6.21 -2.41 -0.57
C TRP A 397 -7.33 -3.24 0.09
N ARG A 398 -7.27 -3.38 1.42
CA ARG A 398 -8.24 -4.20 2.19
C ARG A 398 -9.68 -3.67 2.13
N ASP A 399 -9.84 -2.37 1.93
CA ASP A 399 -11.14 -1.70 1.69
C ASP A 399 -11.65 -1.83 0.23
N GLY A 400 -10.92 -2.53 -0.63
CA GLY A 400 -11.24 -2.71 -2.06
C GLY A 400 -10.81 -1.55 -2.96
N THR A 401 -10.21 -0.48 -2.42
CA THR A 401 -9.71 0.62 -3.25
C THR A 401 -8.44 0.22 -4.03
N PRO A 402 -8.24 0.71 -5.27
CA PRO A 402 -7.03 0.42 -6.04
C PRO A 402 -5.77 0.94 -5.34
N SER A 403 -4.67 0.17 -5.42
CA SER A 403 -3.38 0.60 -4.83
C SER A 403 -2.45 1.36 -5.77
N ALA A 404 -2.66 1.22 -7.09
CA ALA A 404 -1.68 1.59 -8.12
C ALA A 404 -0.26 0.99 -7.90
N ILE A 405 -0.15 -0.07 -7.07
CA ILE A 405 1.02 -0.92 -6.93
C ILE A 405 0.82 -2.17 -7.81
N SER A 406 1.88 -2.57 -8.49
CA SER A 406 1.88 -3.61 -9.50
C SER A 406 3.19 -4.42 -9.46
N ILE A 407 3.10 -5.74 -9.62
CA ILE A 407 4.24 -6.66 -9.75
C ILE A 407 4.14 -7.36 -11.10
N TRP A 408 5.20 -7.25 -11.88
CA TRP A 408 5.31 -7.73 -13.25
C TRP A 408 6.50 -8.70 -13.38
N HIS A 409 6.52 -9.52 -14.43
CA HIS A 409 7.56 -10.53 -14.66
C HIS A 409 7.80 -11.42 -13.44
N ILE A 410 6.78 -12.17 -13.03
CA ILE A 410 7.00 -13.30 -12.14
C ILE A 410 7.60 -14.42 -13.01
N PRO A 411 8.86 -14.82 -12.75
CA PRO A 411 9.50 -15.91 -13.48
C PRO A 411 9.01 -17.26 -12.93
N PRO A 412 9.37 -18.39 -13.56
CA PRO A 412 9.23 -19.70 -12.94
C PRO A 412 9.82 -19.71 -11.54
N ALA A 413 9.12 -20.34 -10.59
CA ALA A 413 9.57 -20.41 -9.20
C ALA A 413 10.97 -21.03 -9.12
N SER A 414 11.88 -20.33 -8.44
CA SER A 414 13.26 -20.74 -8.24
C SER A 414 13.82 -20.13 -6.96
N ARG A 415 15.06 -20.47 -6.61
CA ARG A 415 15.72 -19.93 -5.42
C ARG A 415 16.01 -18.42 -5.49
N LEU A 416 16.21 -17.88 -6.68
CA LEU A 416 16.45 -16.45 -6.89
C LEU A 416 15.59 -15.98 -8.06
N VAL A 417 14.59 -15.17 -7.75
CA VAL A 417 13.67 -14.61 -8.75
C VAL A 417 13.90 -13.11 -8.91
N ARG A 418 13.70 -12.61 -10.13
CA ARG A 418 13.78 -11.18 -10.45
C ARG A 418 12.41 -10.73 -10.93
N VAL A 419 11.79 -9.82 -10.20
CA VAL A 419 10.48 -9.24 -10.52
C VAL A 419 10.62 -7.76 -10.86
N TYR A 420 9.75 -7.23 -11.72
CA TYR A 420 9.65 -5.79 -11.94
C TYR A 420 8.52 -5.24 -11.07
N VAL A 421 8.85 -4.30 -10.18
CA VAL A 421 7.87 -3.63 -9.33
C VAL A 421 7.62 -2.22 -9.87
N ASP A 422 6.35 -1.84 -9.84
CA ASP A 422 5.81 -0.56 -10.30
C ASP A 422 4.93 -0.05 -9.13
N ILE A 423 5.26 1.12 -8.60
CA ILE A 423 4.60 1.71 -7.43
C ILE A 423 3.94 3.05 -7.80
N PRO A 424 3.01 3.56 -6.99
CA PRO A 424 2.57 4.95 -7.10
C PRO A 424 3.81 5.85 -7.12
N PRO A 425 3.95 6.76 -8.12
CA PRO A 425 5.13 7.59 -8.25
C PRO A 425 5.33 8.36 -6.94
N ARG A 426 6.59 8.47 -6.49
CA ARG A 426 6.93 9.30 -5.32
C ARG A 426 6.24 10.64 -5.47
N GLN A 427 5.27 10.92 -4.61
CA GLN A 427 4.77 12.27 -4.47
C GLN A 427 5.93 13.09 -3.91
N SER A 428 6.51 13.96 -4.75
CA SER A 428 7.14 15.18 -4.26
C SER A 428 6.16 15.83 -3.27
N PRO A 429 6.65 16.36 -2.13
CA PRO A 429 5.83 16.63 -0.95
C PRO A 429 4.55 17.37 -1.32
N THR A 430 3.44 16.81 -0.83
CA THR A 430 2.05 17.04 -1.26
C THR A 430 1.79 18.45 -1.78
N LEU A 431 1.91 18.63 -3.09
CA LEU A 431 1.41 19.82 -3.73
C LEU A 431 -0.11 19.75 -3.66
N ALA A 432 -0.70 20.69 -2.92
CA ALA A 432 -2.13 20.96 -2.96
C ALA A 432 -2.59 21.11 -4.43
N SER A 433 -3.87 20.86 -4.67
CA SER A 433 -4.54 21.02 -5.97
C SER A 433 -3.88 22.10 -6.82
N GLN A 434 -3.13 21.71 -7.86
CA GLN A 434 -2.42 22.64 -8.74
C GLN A 434 -3.41 23.30 -9.70
N GLU A 435 -4.22 24.19 -9.16
CA GLU A 435 -5.05 25.10 -9.93
C GLU A 435 -4.12 25.89 -10.87
N VAL A 436 -4.42 25.89 -12.18
CA VAL A 436 -3.55 26.47 -13.21
C VAL A 436 -4.27 27.46 -14.10
N VAL A 437 -3.48 28.39 -14.64
CA VAL A 437 -3.87 29.32 -15.69
C VAL A 437 -3.21 28.90 -17.01
N ILE A 438 -3.97 28.95 -18.09
CA ILE A 438 -3.47 28.86 -19.46
C ILE A 438 -3.65 30.21 -20.16
N VAL A 439 -2.81 30.51 -21.15
CA VAL A 439 -2.81 31.81 -21.85
C VAL A 439 -2.75 31.59 -23.36
N GLY A 440 -3.74 32.12 -24.07
CA GLY A 440 -3.88 31.94 -25.52
C GLY A 440 -4.76 32.98 -26.17
N SER A 441 -5.40 32.63 -27.28
CA SER A 441 -6.32 33.49 -28.03
C SER A 441 -7.73 32.92 -28.01
N SER A 442 -8.72 33.68 -28.46
CA SER A 442 -10.13 33.25 -28.42
C SER A 442 -10.42 31.94 -29.15
N ALA A 443 -9.63 31.58 -30.16
CA ALA A 443 -9.72 30.32 -30.88
C ALA A 443 -8.79 29.21 -30.37
N ASP A 444 -7.83 29.51 -29.48
CA ASP A 444 -6.68 28.64 -29.19
C ASP A 444 -6.07 28.99 -27.81
N LEU A 445 -6.60 28.39 -26.73
CA LEU A 445 -6.45 28.89 -25.36
C LEU A 445 -5.06 28.66 -24.71
N ASP A 446 -4.13 27.98 -25.36
CA ASP A 446 -2.72 27.82 -24.93
C ASP A 446 -1.68 28.47 -25.87
N ARG A 447 -2.13 29.28 -26.82
CA ARG A 447 -1.30 29.87 -27.89
C ARG A 447 -0.10 30.71 -27.42
N HIS A 448 -0.14 31.31 -26.24
CA HIS A 448 0.78 32.39 -25.85
C HIS A 448 1.75 32.04 -24.72
N ALA A 449 1.39 31.19 -23.75
CA ALA A 449 2.30 30.81 -22.68
C ALA A 449 2.06 29.37 -22.19
N SER A 450 3.11 28.76 -21.65
CA SER A 450 2.99 27.48 -20.93
C SER A 450 2.13 27.65 -19.66
N PRO A 451 1.36 26.63 -19.25
CA PRO A 451 0.53 26.72 -18.06
C PRO A 451 1.34 26.96 -16.79
N TYR A 452 0.82 27.78 -15.87
CA TYR A 452 1.44 28.06 -14.58
C TYR A 452 0.39 28.00 -13.44
N ASN A 453 0.86 27.75 -12.22
CA ASN A 453 -0.01 27.70 -11.03
C ASN A 453 -0.39 29.11 -10.59
N PHE A 454 -1.56 29.26 -9.94
CA PHE A 454 -1.94 30.51 -9.28
C PHE A 454 -2.31 30.28 -7.80
N LEU A 455 -2.41 31.39 -7.05
CA LEU A 455 -2.81 31.43 -5.66
C LEU A 455 -4.19 32.08 -5.50
N LEU A 456 -4.92 31.62 -4.48
CA LEU A 456 -6.20 32.15 -4.03
C LEU A 456 -6.06 32.75 -2.62
N PRO A 457 -6.96 33.68 -2.25
CA PRO A 457 -7.03 34.21 -0.90
C PRO A 457 -7.16 33.11 0.15
N ALA A 458 -6.50 33.32 1.29
CA ALA A 458 -6.47 32.33 2.37
C ALA A 458 -7.88 31.92 2.84
N GLY A 459 -8.27 30.69 2.54
CA GLY A 459 -9.58 30.10 2.90
C GLY A 459 -10.55 29.93 1.73
N ASN A 460 -10.28 30.54 0.57
CA ASN A 460 -11.03 30.32 -0.67
C ASN A 460 -10.50 29.09 -1.44
N ARG A 461 -11.34 28.51 -2.31
CA ARG A 461 -10.99 27.43 -3.25
C ARG A 461 -11.52 27.77 -4.64
N LEU A 462 -10.95 27.19 -5.71
CA LEU A 462 -11.38 27.55 -7.07
C LEU A 462 -12.90 27.38 -7.34
N PRO A 463 -13.60 26.33 -6.83
CA PRO A 463 -15.05 26.21 -6.98
C PRO A 463 -15.85 27.36 -6.34
N ASP A 464 -15.26 28.13 -5.42
CA ASP A 464 -15.88 29.30 -4.80
C ASP A 464 -15.83 30.54 -5.71
N VAL A 465 -15.04 30.53 -6.79
CA VAL A 465 -15.02 31.60 -7.79
C VAL A 465 -16.30 31.58 -8.63
N VAL A 466 -16.89 32.76 -8.85
CA VAL A 466 -18.09 33.00 -9.67
C VAL A 466 -17.85 34.00 -10.82
N GLY A 467 -16.68 34.62 -10.86
CA GLY A 467 -16.28 35.59 -11.87
C GLY A 467 -14.78 35.90 -11.74
N ILE A 468 -14.05 36.03 -12.84
CA ILE A 468 -12.70 36.61 -12.88
C ILE A 468 -12.64 37.59 -14.05
N GLY A 469 -12.15 38.81 -13.80
CA GLY A 469 -11.96 39.81 -14.83
C GLY A 469 -10.62 40.54 -14.75
N ILE A 470 -10.17 41.09 -15.87
CA ILE A 470 -8.90 41.82 -16.00
C ILE A 470 -9.20 43.27 -16.37
N ALA A 471 -8.81 44.21 -15.50
CA ALA A 471 -9.03 45.64 -15.75
C ALA A 471 -8.04 46.22 -16.79
N SER A 472 -8.31 47.44 -17.24
CA SER A 472 -7.52 48.19 -18.23
C SER A 472 -6.04 48.43 -17.82
N ASP A 473 -5.73 48.33 -16.54
CA ASP A 473 -4.37 48.41 -15.98
C ASP A 473 -3.73 47.03 -15.70
N ASN A 474 -4.39 45.95 -16.13
CA ASN A 474 -4.09 44.54 -15.92
C ASN A 474 -4.18 44.04 -14.45
N HIS A 475 -4.85 44.77 -13.55
CA HIS A 475 -5.26 44.19 -12.26
C HIS A 475 -6.33 43.13 -12.49
N VAL A 476 -6.13 41.96 -11.90
CA VAL A 476 -7.12 40.89 -11.89
C VAL A 476 -8.07 41.10 -10.71
N TYR A 477 -9.35 40.86 -10.92
CA TYR A 477 -10.38 40.85 -9.88
C TYR A 477 -11.09 39.51 -9.91
N ALA A 478 -11.25 38.87 -8.75
CA ALA A 478 -11.93 37.58 -8.62
C ALA A 478 -13.08 37.70 -7.62
N TRP A 479 -14.29 37.34 -8.04
CA TRP A 479 -15.51 37.35 -7.23
C TRP A 479 -15.84 35.96 -6.71
N TYR A 480 -16.32 35.90 -5.46
CA TYR A 480 -16.50 34.65 -4.72
C TYR A 480 -17.93 34.42 -4.21
N ARG A 481 -18.29 33.14 -4.02
CA ARG A 481 -19.60 32.68 -3.52
C ARG A 481 -19.98 33.17 -2.13
N ASN A 482 -19.01 33.59 -1.33
CA ASN A 482 -19.22 34.18 -0.01
C ASN A 482 -19.61 35.67 -0.05
N GLY A 483 -19.75 36.27 -1.24
CA GLY A 483 -20.10 37.68 -1.41
C GLY A 483 -18.92 38.64 -1.30
N THR A 484 -17.68 38.16 -1.44
CA THR A 484 -16.47 39.00 -1.51
C THR A 484 -15.79 38.96 -2.87
N VAL A 485 -14.96 39.96 -3.12
CA VAL A 485 -14.11 40.14 -4.30
C VAL A 485 -12.70 40.52 -3.82
N SER A 486 -11.65 40.01 -4.46
CA SER A 486 -10.25 40.41 -4.21
C SER A 486 -9.67 41.14 -5.42
N SER A 487 -8.42 41.59 -5.34
CA SER A 487 -7.66 42.03 -6.51
C SER A 487 -6.19 41.63 -6.41
N GLY A 488 -5.59 41.24 -7.54
CA GLY A 488 -4.23 40.75 -7.60
C GLY A 488 -3.73 40.60 -9.03
N THR A 489 -2.82 39.65 -9.23
CA THR A 489 -2.27 39.27 -10.53
C THR A 489 -2.93 38.00 -11.07
N THR A 490 -2.61 37.60 -12.30
CA THR A 490 -3.10 36.33 -12.86
C THR A 490 -2.51 35.10 -12.15
N ALA A 491 -1.43 35.26 -11.37
CA ALA A 491 -0.79 34.19 -10.61
C ALA A 491 -1.08 34.25 -9.09
N ASP A 492 -1.68 35.33 -8.59
CA ASP A 492 -2.01 35.51 -7.17
C ASP A 492 -3.19 36.47 -7.06
N LEU A 493 -4.37 35.93 -6.74
CA LEU A 493 -5.64 36.65 -6.88
C LEU A 493 -5.94 37.65 -5.74
N ASP A 494 -5.08 37.79 -4.72
CA ASP A 494 -5.17 38.84 -3.70
C ASP A 494 -3.91 39.68 -3.41
N ASP A 495 -2.85 39.53 -4.22
CA ASP A 495 -1.57 40.28 -4.13
C ASP A 495 -1.73 41.80 -3.96
N PHE A 496 -2.70 42.43 -4.64
CA PHE A 496 -2.95 43.87 -4.52
C PHE A 496 -3.97 44.23 -3.44
N ARG A 497 -4.94 43.35 -3.18
CA ARG A 497 -6.03 43.61 -2.23
C ARG A 497 -6.72 42.33 -1.74
N PRO A 498 -6.74 42.07 -0.42
CA PRO A 498 -7.49 40.97 0.18
C PRO A 498 -9.00 41.12 0.01
N PRO A 499 -9.78 40.03 0.13
CA PRO A 499 -11.21 40.01 -0.12
C PRO A 499 -12.04 41.08 0.63
N TYR A 500 -12.91 41.78 -0.10
CA TYR A 500 -13.84 42.80 0.40
C TYR A 500 -15.26 42.58 -0.18
N PRO A 501 -16.35 43.01 0.48
CA PRO A 501 -17.70 42.67 0.05
C PRO A 501 -18.15 43.37 -1.25
N TYR A 502 -19.01 42.70 -2.03
CA TYR A 502 -19.73 43.25 -3.18
C TYR A 502 -21.25 43.01 -3.10
N THR A 503 -22.04 43.78 -3.85
CA THR A 503 -23.50 43.68 -3.93
C THR A 503 -23.98 43.28 -5.32
N ILE A 504 -25.07 42.50 -5.34
CA ILE A 504 -25.70 41.95 -6.55
C ILE A 504 -27.12 42.52 -6.68
N PRO A 505 -27.54 43.03 -7.86
CA PRO A 505 -28.86 43.61 -8.05
C PRO A 505 -30.02 42.61 -7.92
N GLY A 506 -31.16 43.11 -7.44
CA GLY A 506 -32.45 42.41 -7.52
C GLY A 506 -32.62 41.24 -6.54
N GLY A 507 -31.84 41.21 -5.45
CA GLY A 507 -31.93 40.14 -4.43
C GLY A 507 -31.31 38.81 -4.88
N ARG A 508 -30.56 38.80 -5.97
CA ARG A 508 -29.79 37.65 -6.45
C ARG A 508 -28.64 37.31 -5.51
N THR A 509 -28.22 36.05 -5.57
CA THR A 509 -27.08 35.49 -4.85
C THR A 509 -25.87 35.31 -5.77
N PRO A 510 -24.66 35.10 -5.24
CA PRO A 510 -23.50 34.75 -6.06
C PRO A 510 -23.71 33.50 -6.94
N ASN A 511 -24.61 32.60 -6.55
CA ASN A 511 -24.95 31.42 -7.35
C ASN A 511 -25.77 31.75 -8.60
N ASP A 512 -26.34 32.95 -8.74
CA ASP A 512 -27.15 33.34 -9.91
C ASP A 512 -26.31 33.91 -11.06
N ILE A 513 -25.02 34.14 -10.81
CA ILE A 513 -24.02 34.61 -11.77
C ILE A 513 -23.62 33.47 -12.75
N VAL A 514 -23.37 33.87 -13.99
CA VAL A 514 -22.81 33.05 -15.08
C VAL A 514 -21.31 33.35 -15.23
N ALA A 515 -20.96 34.63 -15.33
CA ALA A 515 -19.59 35.16 -15.42
C ALA A 515 -19.59 36.66 -15.04
N ILE A 516 -18.42 37.21 -14.74
CA ILE A 516 -18.18 38.65 -14.54
C ILE A 516 -16.85 39.01 -15.21
N ASP A 517 -16.80 40.10 -15.98
CA ASP A 517 -15.55 40.69 -16.48
C ASP A 517 -15.64 42.24 -16.51
N ILE A 518 -14.52 42.90 -16.80
CA ILE A 518 -14.32 44.35 -16.76
C ILE A 518 -14.05 44.86 -18.18
N ALA A 519 -14.76 45.89 -18.61
CA ALA A 519 -14.54 46.52 -19.92
C ALA A 519 -13.40 47.55 -19.90
N SER A 520 -13.02 48.06 -21.08
CA SER A 520 -11.93 49.02 -21.23
C SER A 520 -12.18 50.38 -20.54
N ASP A 521 -13.44 50.68 -20.19
CA ASP A 521 -13.90 51.86 -19.46
C ASP A 521 -14.05 51.62 -17.93
N ASP A 522 -13.42 50.56 -17.42
CA ASP A 522 -13.47 50.05 -16.04
C ASP A 522 -14.89 49.70 -15.52
N HIS A 523 -15.90 49.58 -16.39
CA HIS A 523 -17.21 49.09 -15.99
C HIS A 523 -17.20 47.57 -15.84
N VAL A 524 -17.70 47.09 -14.69
CA VAL A 524 -17.84 45.66 -14.40
C VAL A 524 -19.18 45.16 -14.93
N TYR A 525 -19.16 44.20 -15.84
CA TYR A 525 -20.34 43.56 -16.40
C TYR A 525 -20.56 42.20 -15.75
N ALA A 526 -21.78 41.92 -15.32
CA ALA A 526 -22.17 40.66 -14.70
C ALA A 526 -23.37 40.06 -15.41
N TRP A 527 -23.22 38.83 -15.92
CA TRP A 527 -24.27 38.08 -16.60
C TRP A 527 -24.93 37.07 -15.65
N TYR A 528 -26.25 36.97 -15.71
CA TYR A 528 -27.06 36.16 -14.79
C TYR A 528 -27.82 35.03 -15.51
N ARG A 529 -28.10 33.94 -14.78
CA ARG A 529 -28.76 32.74 -15.33
C ARG A 529 -30.20 32.95 -15.81
N ASP A 530 -30.81 34.07 -15.46
CA ASP A 530 -32.13 34.48 -15.94
C ASP A 530 -32.10 35.19 -17.32
N GLY A 531 -30.93 35.30 -17.96
CA GLY A 531 -30.76 35.96 -19.24
C GLY A 531 -30.68 37.49 -19.14
N THR A 532 -30.30 38.03 -17.97
CA THR A 532 -30.03 39.47 -17.78
C THR A 532 -28.57 39.78 -17.49
N VAL A 533 -28.17 41.03 -17.77
CA VAL A 533 -26.81 41.56 -17.59
C VAL A 533 -26.88 42.96 -16.97
N SER A 534 -26.10 43.21 -15.92
CA SER A 534 -25.95 44.55 -15.33
C SER A 534 -24.56 45.13 -15.63
N ALA A 535 -24.37 46.42 -15.34
CA ALA A 535 -23.05 47.06 -15.38
C ALA A 535 -22.85 47.93 -14.13
N GLY A 536 -21.65 47.91 -13.56
CA GLY A 536 -21.39 48.55 -12.27
C GLY A 536 -19.90 48.63 -11.93
N THR A 537 -19.62 48.67 -10.63
CA THR A 537 -18.25 48.66 -10.09
C THR A 537 -17.94 47.29 -9.48
N THR A 538 -16.68 47.05 -9.13
CA THR A 538 -16.26 45.80 -8.45
C THR A 538 -17.01 45.54 -7.14
N LYS A 539 -17.54 46.59 -6.49
CA LYS A 539 -18.34 46.51 -5.26
C LYS A 539 -19.85 46.46 -5.47
N ASP A 540 -20.36 46.98 -6.58
CA ASP A 540 -21.79 47.06 -6.84
C ASP A 540 -22.05 46.84 -8.32
N LEU A 541 -22.47 45.61 -8.67
CA LEU A 541 -22.56 45.12 -10.04
C LEU A 541 -23.65 45.80 -10.88
N ALA A 542 -24.42 46.74 -10.32
CA ALA A 542 -25.45 47.52 -11.03
C ALA A 542 -25.32 49.04 -10.88
N ALA A 543 -24.19 49.54 -10.36
CA ALA A 543 -23.97 50.96 -10.09
C ALA A 543 -24.16 51.89 -11.31
N TYR A 544 -23.96 51.38 -12.54
CA TYR A 544 -24.05 52.15 -13.78
C TYR A 544 -25.27 51.76 -14.64
N ARG A 545 -25.66 50.48 -14.64
CA ARG A 545 -26.79 49.96 -15.41
C ARG A 545 -27.49 48.83 -14.63
N PRO A 546 -28.82 48.94 -14.36
CA PRO A 546 -29.58 47.83 -13.80
C PRO A 546 -29.65 46.64 -14.79
N PRO A 547 -30.03 45.44 -14.34
CA PRO A 547 -30.15 44.28 -15.21
C PRO A 547 -31.09 44.50 -16.40
N ASP A 548 -30.57 44.34 -17.61
CA ASP A 548 -31.28 44.35 -18.89
C ASP A 548 -31.08 43.00 -19.60
N ARG A 549 -31.91 42.63 -20.59
CA ARG A 549 -31.79 41.32 -21.27
C ARG A 549 -30.52 41.22 -22.12
N TYR A 550 -30.00 39.99 -22.24
CA TYR A 550 -29.00 39.63 -23.25
C TYR A 550 -29.42 38.42 -24.09
N THR A 551 -28.88 38.33 -25.30
CA THR A 551 -28.99 37.17 -26.21
C THR A 551 -27.67 36.40 -26.31
N LEU A 552 -27.78 35.08 -26.45
CA LEU A 552 -26.68 34.16 -26.74
C LEU A 552 -26.80 33.68 -28.19
N ALA A 553 -25.69 33.13 -28.71
CA ALA A 553 -25.65 32.50 -30.01
C ALA A 553 -26.79 31.45 -30.18
N PRO A 554 -27.43 31.36 -31.35
CA PRO A 554 -28.62 30.52 -31.57
C PRO A 554 -28.52 29.09 -31.03
N GLY A 555 -29.54 28.69 -30.25
CA GLY A 555 -29.64 27.36 -29.66
C GLY A 555 -28.93 27.18 -28.32
N ARG A 556 -28.30 28.23 -27.76
CA ARG A 556 -27.61 28.16 -26.46
C ARG A 556 -28.36 28.90 -25.35
N SER A 557 -28.09 28.48 -24.12
CA SER A 557 -28.65 29.00 -22.87
C SER A 557 -27.54 29.44 -21.91
N PRO A 558 -27.85 30.19 -20.83
CA PRO A 558 -26.87 30.52 -19.80
C PRO A 558 -26.21 29.30 -19.14
N ALA A 559 -26.85 28.12 -19.20
CA ALA A 559 -26.30 26.85 -18.69
C ALA A 559 -25.27 26.19 -19.63
N ASP A 560 -25.06 26.73 -20.84
CA ASP A 560 -24.07 26.22 -21.80
C ASP A 560 -22.74 27.00 -21.76
N VAL A 561 -22.68 28.11 -21.01
CA VAL A 561 -21.51 28.99 -20.87
C VAL A 561 -20.50 28.41 -19.88
N VAL A 562 -19.20 28.51 -20.21
CA VAL A 562 -18.06 28.15 -19.33
C VAL A 562 -17.17 29.34 -18.95
N GLY A 563 -17.32 30.47 -19.63
CA GLY A 563 -16.67 31.74 -19.31
C GLY A 563 -17.07 32.84 -20.31
N ILE A 564 -16.97 34.10 -19.88
CA ILE A 564 -17.22 35.30 -20.71
C ILE A 564 -16.08 36.28 -20.46
N GLY A 565 -15.50 36.83 -21.53
CA GLY A 565 -14.43 37.81 -21.44
C GLY A 565 -14.66 39.02 -22.35
N ILE A 566 -14.20 40.21 -21.94
CA ILE A 566 -14.30 41.46 -22.69
C ILE A 566 -12.90 41.84 -23.19
N ALA A 567 -12.73 41.99 -24.50
CA ALA A 567 -11.46 42.39 -25.10
C ALA A 567 -11.22 43.90 -25.03
N SER A 568 -10.01 44.33 -25.38
CA SER A 568 -9.58 45.74 -25.31
C SER A 568 -10.36 46.69 -26.23
N ASP A 569 -11.12 46.15 -27.19
CA ASP A 569 -12.02 46.84 -28.11
C ASP A 569 -13.51 46.69 -27.75
N ASP A 570 -13.79 46.38 -26.47
CA ASP A 570 -15.10 46.08 -25.86
C ASP A 570 -15.88 44.94 -26.52
N HIS A 571 -15.25 44.11 -27.36
CA HIS A 571 -15.90 42.91 -27.90
C HIS A 571 -16.00 41.84 -26.82
N VAL A 572 -17.23 41.36 -26.60
CA VAL A 572 -17.53 40.33 -25.60
C VAL A 572 -17.45 38.96 -26.24
N TYR A 573 -16.55 38.13 -25.76
CA TYR A 573 -16.37 36.74 -26.17
C TYR A 573 -17.02 35.79 -25.17
N VAL A 574 -17.70 34.76 -25.67
CA VAL A 574 -18.39 33.77 -24.83
C VAL A 574 -17.98 32.37 -25.24
N TRP A 575 -17.43 31.61 -24.29
CA TRP A 575 -17.02 30.22 -24.51
C TRP A 575 -18.08 29.27 -23.98
N TYR A 576 -18.31 28.19 -24.71
CA TYR A 576 -19.39 27.24 -24.48
C TYR A 576 -18.88 25.81 -24.24
N ARG A 577 -19.72 25.01 -23.56
CA ARG A 577 -19.49 23.58 -23.25
C ARG A 577 -19.31 22.69 -24.47
N ASP A 578 -19.84 23.09 -25.61
CA ASP A 578 -19.77 22.35 -26.88
C ASP A 578 -18.46 22.58 -27.67
N GLY A 579 -17.49 23.30 -27.10
CA GLY A 579 -16.22 23.63 -27.76
C GLY A 579 -16.32 24.77 -28.77
N MET A 580 -17.39 25.58 -28.69
CA MET A 580 -17.58 26.78 -29.51
C MET A 580 -17.40 28.06 -28.71
N VAL A 581 -17.08 29.14 -29.41
CA VAL A 581 -16.94 30.51 -28.89
C VAL A 581 -17.64 31.47 -29.86
N SER A 582 -18.34 32.48 -29.34
CA SER A 582 -18.91 33.59 -30.14
C SER A 582 -18.30 34.93 -29.74
N SER A 583 -18.56 36.00 -30.51
CA SER A 583 -18.18 37.37 -30.14
C SER A 583 -19.28 38.36 -30.47
N GLY A 584 -19.55 39.32 -29.59
CA GLY A 584 -20.64 40.28 -29.73
C GLY A 584 -20.55 41.43 -28.71
N THR A 585 -21.70 42.01 -28.36
CA THR A 585 -21.81 43.08 -27.36
C THR A 585 -22.28 42.52 -26.02
N SER A 586 -22.18 43.29 -24.93
CA SER A 586 -22.67 42.87 -23.60
C SER A 586 -24.13 42.43 -23.55
N ARG A 587 -24.98 42.81 -24.52
CA ARG A 587 -26.38 42.38 -24.64
C ARG A 587 -26.68 41.46 -25.83
N ASP A 588 -25.75 41.25 -26.75
CA ASP A 588 -25.97 40.43 -27.95
C ASP A 588 -24.68 39.70 -28.33
N LEU A 589 -24.51 38.50 -27.78
CA LEU A 589 -23.20 37.86 -27.57
C LEU A 589 -22.65 37.11 -28.81
N ASP A 590 -23.30 37.21 -29.96
CA ASP A 590 -22.78 36.77 -31.27
C ASP A 590 -22.89 37.85 -32.38
N ALA A 591 -23.19 39.10 -32.01
CA ALA A 591 -23.41 40.22 -32.93
C ALA A 591 -22.23 40.54 -33.88
N TYR A 592 -20.99 40.27 -33.46
CA TYR A 592 -19.78 40.55 -34.25
C TYR A 592 -19.25 39.30 -34.96
N ARG A 593 -19.39 38.12 -34.33
CA ARG A 593 -18.94 36.85 -34.90
C ARG A 593 -19.82 35.68 -34.41
N PRO A 594 -20.55 35.01 -35.32
CA PRO A 594 -21.25 33.77 -35.04
C PRO A 594 -20.31 32.69 -34.48
N ALA A 595 -20.88 31.75 -33.74
CA ALA A 595 -20.13 30.72 -33.02
C ALA A 595 -19.15 29.93 -33.92
N TYR A 596 -17.89 29.86 -33.52
CA TYR A 596 -16.79 29.14 -34.16
C TYR A 596 -16.06 28.26 -33.13
N ARG A 597 -15.25 27.30 -33.58
CA ARG A 597 -14.54 26.39 -32.65
C ARG A 597 -13.38 27.08 -31.94
N TYR A 598 -13.15 26.71 -30.68
CA TYR A 598 -11.89 26.96 -29.98
C TYR A 598 -11.16 25.65 -29.64
N SER A 599 -9.83 25.70 -29.54
CA SER A 599 -9.01 24.66 -28.92
C SER A 599 -8.70 25.00 -27.46
N LEU A 600 -8.65 23.93 -26.65
CA LEU A 600 -7.95 23.89 -25.37
C LEU A 600 -6.63 23.12 -25.54
N PRO A 601 -5.62 23.36 -24.69
CA PRO A 601 -4.46 22.49 -24.57
C PRO A 601 -4.90 21.02 -24.41
N LEU A 602 -4.21 20.10 -25.09
CA LEU A 602 -4.61 18.70 -25.16
C LEU A 602 -4.57 18.09 -23.75
N GLY A 603 -5.72 17.72 -23.21
CA GLY A 603 -5.81 17.40 -21.78
C GLY A 603 -7.12 17.84 -21.21
N TRP A 604 -7.53 19.04 -21.59
CA TRP A 604 -8.62 19.77 -20.97
C TRP A 604 -9.88 19.74 -21.83
N VAL A 605 -11.03 19.77 -21.18
CA VAL A 605 -12.36 19.91 -21.80
C VAL A 605 -13.00 21.22 -21.32
N PRO A 606 -14.02 21.75 -22.03
CA PRO A 606 -14.71 22.99 -21.64
C PRO A 606 -15.19 23.03 -20.18
N ASP A 607 -15.63 21.91 -19.61
CA ASP A 607 -16.10 21.83 -18.21
C ASP A 607 -14.98 21.95 -17.14
N ASP A 608 -13.70 21.84 -17.54
CA ASP A 608 -12.58 22.07 -16.64
C ASP A 608 -12.32 23.58 -16.41
N ILE A 609 -12.84 24.45 -17.29
CA ILE A 609 -12.75 25.91 -17.16
C ILE A 609 -13.60 26.36 -15.96
N GLN A 610 -12.97 27.07 -15.02
CA GLN A 610 -13.68 27.76 -13.95
C GLN A 610 -14.18 29.13 -14.42
N ASP A 611 -13.32 29.90 -15.09
CA ASP A 611 -13.66 31.14 -15.79
C ASP A 611 -12.55 31.56 -16.76
N VAL A 612 -12.81 32.60 -17.55
CA VAL A 612 -11.88 33.21 -18.52
C VAL A 612 -11.93 34.74 -18.44
N ALA A 613 -10.83 35.41 -18.79
CA ALA A 613 -10.75 36.86 -18.93
C ALA A 613 -9.76 37.23 -20.05
N ILE A 614 -9.83 38.46 -20.56
CA ILE A 614 -8.96 38.92 -21.67
C ILE A 614 -8.11 40.10 -21.19
N ASP A 615 -6.80 40.08 -21.47
CA ASP A 615 -5.92 41.22 -21.15
C ASP A 615 -5.92 42.32 -22.23
N THR A 616 -5.30 43.44 -21.89
CA THR A 616 -5.09 44.59 -22.78
C THR A 616 -4.26 44.32 -24.05
N GLY A 617 -3.71 43.11 -24.22
CA GLY A 617 -3.03 42.63 -25.42
C GLY A 617 -3.79 41.52 -26.15
N ASP A 618 -5.10 41.42 -25.91
CA ASP A 618 -6.04 40.41 -26.42
C ASP A 618 -5.65 38.95 -26.11
N ARG A 619 -4.88 38.73 -25.03
CA ARG A 619 -4.58 37.39 -24.51
C ARG A 619 -5.72 36.92 -23.62
N VAL A 620 -6.24 35.75 -23.94
CA VAL A 620 -7.24 35.06 -23.14
C VAL A 620 -6.51 34.26 -22.06
N TYR A 621 -6.82 34.57 -20.81
CA TYR A 621 -6.44 33.79 -19.64
C TYR A 621 -7.60 32.87 -19.27
N SER A 622 -7.33 31.61 -18.94
CA SER A 622 -8.36 30.66 -18.48
C SER A 622 -7.89 29.91 -17.24
N TRP A 623 -8.66 29.99 -16.16
CA TRP A 623 -8.36 29.34 -14.87
C TRP A 623 -9.05 27.98 -14.83
N LEU A 624 -8.29 26.91 -14.58
CA LEU A 624 -8.75 25.53 -14.80
C LEU A 624 -8.73 24.68 -13.51
N ARG A 625 -9.79 23.88 -13.33
CA ARG A 625 -9.96 22.92 -12.22
C ARG A 625 -9.21 21.62 -12.50
N THR A 626 -8.26 21.22 -11.65
CA THR A 626 -7.47 19.99 -11.86
C THR A 626 -8.11 18.66 -11.51
N TRP A 627 -9.42 18.63 -11.28
CA TRP A 627 -10.16 17.39 -11.00
C TRP A 627 -11.32 17.26 -11.99
N GLY A 628 -11.19 16.38 -12.99
CA GLY A 628 -12.42 15.91 -13.63
C GLY A 628 -12.44 15.22 -14.99
N SER A 629 -11.40 15.15 -15.83
CA SER A 629 -11.49 14.23 -17.00
C SER A 629 -10.17 13.72 -17.62
N GLY A 630 -9.90 12.42 -17.43
CA GLY A 630 -9.09 11.65 -18.38
C GLY A 630 -7.58 11.86 -18.38
N ALA A 631 -6.95 12.00 -17.21
CA ALA A 631 -5.61 11.45 -17.07
C ALA A 631 -5.72 9.92 -17.24
N PRO A 632 -5.02 9.29 -18.20
CA PRO A 632 -5.08 7.85 -18.36
C PRO A 632 -4.59 7.20 -17.07
N THR A 633 -5.47 6.44 -16.40
CA THR A 633 -5.16 5.83 -15.10
C THR A 633 -4.94 4.34 -15.24
N VAL A 634 -5.42 3.77 -16.35
CA VAL A 634 -5.33 2.35 -16.65
C VAL A 634 -4.97 2.20 -18.12
N VAL A 635 -3.81 1.60 -18.36
CA VAL A 635 -3.46 1.05 -19.67
C VAL A 635 -3.39 -0.45 -19.52
N SER A 636 -4.26 -1.17 -20.23
CA SER A 636 -4.09 -2.60 -20.45
C SER A 636 -3.67 -2.84 -21.89
N ALA A 637 -2.92 -3.91 -22.14
CA ALA A 637 -2.54 -4.27 -23.49
C ALA A 637 -2.30 -5.77 -23.61
N HIS A 638 -2.43 -6.27 -24.84
CA HIS A 638 -2.42 -7.69 -25.15
C HIS A 638 -1.71 -7.94 -26.47
N VAL A 639 -0.87 -8.98 -26.48
CA VAL A 639 -0.18 -9.49 -27.67
C VAL A 639 -1.10 -10.43 -28.42
N ASP A 640 -1.41 -10.11 -29.67
CA ASP A 640 -2.15 -11.00 -30.54
C ASP A 640 -1.37 -12.33 -30.67
N GLY A 641 -1.95 -13.42 -30.16
CA GLY A 641 -1.33 -14.76 -30.18
C GLY A 641 -0.38 -15.10 -29.02
N GLY A 642 -0.17 -14.21 -28.06
CA GLY A 642 0.56 -14.48 -26.80
C GLY A 642 2.08 -14.58 -26.92
N ALA A 643 2.61 -15.58 -27.63
CA ALA A 643 4.05 -15.83 -27.75
C ALA A 643 4.57 -15.60 -29.19
N VAL A 644 5.75 -15.00 -29.34
CA VAL A 644 6.24 -14.48 -30.63
C VAL A 644 7.57 -15.11 -31.00
N GLY A 645 7.70 -15.63 -32.23
CA GLY A 645 8.99 -16.13 -32.72
C GLY A 645 10.06 -15.05 -32.78
N ALA A 646 11.30 -15.38 -32.43
CA ALA A 646 12.44 -14.47 -32.58
C ALA A 646 12.50 -13.84 -33.98
N GLY A 647 12.63 -12.52 -34.06
CA GLY A 647 12.62 -11.77 -35.32
C GLY A 647 11.30 -11.75 -36.10
N LYS A 648 10.19 -12.27 -35.55
CA LYS A 648 8.84 -12.21 -36.16
C LYS A 648 8.06 -10.98 -35.68
N SER A 649 7.03 -10.61 -36.43
CA SER A 649 6.12 -9.52 -36.06
C SER A 649 4.79 -10.06 -35.52
N THR A 650 4.17 -9.30 -34.63
CA THR A 650 2.82 -9.53 -34.12
C THR A 650 2.10 -8.19 -33.89
N GLY A 651 0.78 -8.22 -33.68
CA GLY A 651 0.01 -7.09 -33.19
C GLY A 651 0.09 -6.95 -31.67
N LEU A 652 0.17 -5.72 -31.17
CA LEU A 652 -0.22 -5.37 -29.81
C LEU A 652 -1.47 -4.50 -29.87
N LEU A 653 -2.50 -4.90 -29.12
CA LEU A 653 -3.69 -4.11 -28.86
C LEU A 653 -3.54 -3.47 -27.48
N VAL A 654 -3.58 -2.14 -27.44
CA VAL A 654 -3.59 -1.33 -26.20
C VAL A 654 -4.99 -0.77 -25.98
N LYS A 655 -5.45 -0.74 -24.73
CA LYS A 655 -6.65 -0.04 -24.29
C LYS A 655 -6.32 0.95 -23.17
N ALA A 656 -6.64 2.22 -23.38
CA ALA A 656 -6.56 3.26 -22.37
C ALA A 656 -7.94 3.52 -21.75
N THR A 657 -8.01 3.57 -20.41
CA THR A 657 -9.19 3.98 -19.66
C THR A 657 -8.85 4.92 -18.51
N ASP A 658 -9.87 5.62 -18.00
CA ASP A 658 -9.78 6.31 -16.72
C ASP A 658 -9.75 5.32 -15.54
N GLY A 659 -9.62 5.85 -14.32
CA GLY A 659 -9.65 5.07 -13.07
C GLY A 659 -10.99 4.39 -12.76
N PHE A 660 -12.03 4.66 -13.55
CA PHE A 660 -13.36 4.03 -13.47
C PHE A 660 -13.59 3.03 -14.61
N GLY A 661 -12.59 2.74 -15.44
CA GLY A 661 -12.66 1.79 -16.55
C GLY A 661 -13.35 2.31 -17.82
N ARG A 662 -13.63 3.61 -17.92
CA ARG A 662 -14.25 4.23 -19.10
C ARG A 662 -13.21 4.44 -20.19
N PRO A 663 -13.48 4.10 -21.47
CA PRO A 663 -12.56 4.33 -22.58
C PRO A 663 -12.08 5.77 -22.69
N LEU A 664 -10.80 5.96 -22.98
CA LEU A 664 -10.22 7.28 -23.26
C LEU A 664 -9.79 7.37 -24.72
N ALA A 665 -10.59 8.09 -25.51
CA ALA A 665 -10.28 8.45 -26.88
C ALA A 665 -9.18 9.53 -26.95
N ASN A 666 -8.50 9.62 -28.09
CA ASN A 666 -7.50 10.64 -28.39
C ASN A 666 -6.29 10.70 -27.44
N VAL A 667 -5.96 9.59 -26.77
CA VAL A 667 -4.79 9.48 -25.89
C VAL A 667 -3.57 9.02 -26.67
N ALA A 668 -2.43 9.68 -26.48
CA ALA A 668 -1.18 9.28 -27.12
C ALA A 668 -0.55 8.11 -26.36
N VAL A 669 -0.58 6.93 -26.97
CA VAL A 669 0.10 5.72 -26.50
C VAL A 669 1.50 5.68 -27.09
N THR A 670 2.50 5.59 -26.23
CA THR A 670 3.91 5.40 -26.55
C THR A 670 4.36 4.05 -26.04
N VAL A 671 5.05 3.26 -26.87
CA VAL A 671 5.59 1.96 -26.45
C VAL A 671 7.12 1.96 -26.50
N SER A 672 7.73 1.44 -25.44
CA SER A 672 9.17 1.23 -25.27
C SER A 672 9.44 -0.21 -24.79
N ALA A 673 10.69 -0.67 -24.87
CA ALA A 673 11.11 -2.00 -24.40
C ALA A 673 12.39 -1.90 -23.59
N THR A 674 12.49 -2.69 -22.52
CA THR A 674 13.67 -2.75 -21.63
C THR A 674 14.96 -3.26 -22.31
N ALA A 675 14.84 -3.90 -23.48
CA ALA A 675 15.93 -4.63 -24.14
C ALA A 675 16.35 -4.06 -25.52
N GLY A 676 16.14 -2.76 -25.79
CA GLY A 676 16.61 -2.12 -27.02
C GLY A 676 15.97 -2.62 -28.32
N ALA A 677 14.84 -3.32 -28.24
CA ALA A 677 14.12 -3.89 -29.39
C ALA A 677 13.45 -2.83 -30.29
N PHE A 678 13.43 -1.56 -29.87
CA PHE A 678 12.93 -0.43 -30.65
C PHE A 678 14.08 0.42 -31.18
N THR A 679 14.06 0.74 -32.47
CA THR A 679 14.91 1.80 -33.06
C THR A 679 14.39 3.21 -32.74
N SER A 680 13.08 3.34 -32.48
CA SER A 680 12.40 4.52 -31.93
C SER A 680 11.07 4.11 -31.28
N PRO A 681 10.56 4.84 -30.26
CA PRO A 681 9.22 4.60 -29.72
C PRO A 681 8.13 4.93 -30.74
N THR A 682 7.14 4.05 -30.88
CA THR A 682 5.98 4.28 -31.76
C THR A 682 4.91 5.04 -30.97
N ARG A 683 4.45 6.19 -31.49
CA ARG A 683 3.35 6.98 -30.92
C ARG A 683 2.08 6.81 -31.75
N ILE A 684 0.99 6.36 -31.12
CA ILE A 684 -0.34 6.17 -31.74
C ILE A 684 -1.40 6.84 -30.87
N ILE A 685 -2.50 7.27 -31.49
CA ILE A 685 -3.64 7.88 -30.83
C ILE A 685 -4.75 6.83 -30.66
N THR A 686 -5.37 6.73 -29.48
CA THR A 686 -6.50 5.82 -29.25
C THR A 686 -7.78 6.26 -29.96
N ASP A 687 -8.54 5.28 -30.46
CA ASP A 687 -9.87 5.47 -31.05
C ASP A 687 -10.95 5.77 -29.99
N ASP A 688 -12.20 5.97 -30.44
CA ASP A 688 -13.35 6.27 -29.58
C ASP A 688 -13.68 5.14 -28.57
N ALA A 689 -13.20 3.91 -28.81
CA ALA A 689 -13.29 2.78 -27.88
C ALA A 689 -12.08 2.68 -26.94
N GLY A 690 -11.19 3.68 -26.96
CA GLY A 690 -9.97 3.77 -26.17
C GLY A 690 -8.86 2.84 -26.66
N LEU A 691 -8.95 2.33 -27.89
CA LEU A 691 -8.03 1.30 -28.42
C LEU A 691 -6.96 1.89 -29.33
N ALA A 692 -5.74 1.38 -29.23
CA ALA A 692 -4.66 1.62 -30.18
C ALA A 692 -4.03 0.28 -30.59
N ARG A 693 -3.81 0.07 -31.89
CA ARG A 693 -3.16 -1.14 -32.43
C ARG A 693 -1.83 -0.78 -33.08
N PHE A 694 -0.80 -1.57 -32.84
CA PHE A 694 0.46 -1.47 -33.59
C PHE A 694 1.07 -2.84 -33.87
N SER A 695 1.86 -2.90 -34.94
CA SER A 695 2.70 -4.07 -35.22
C SER A 695 4.05 -3.89 -34.52
N TRP A 696 4.37 -4.83 -33.64
CA TRP A 696 5.69 -4.96 -33.01
C TRP A 696 6.50 -6.06 -33.68
N ARG A 697 7.82 -5.93 -33.72
CA ARG A 697 8.73 -6.99 -34.17
C ARG A 697 9.63 -7.43 -33.01
N ALA A 698 9.57 -8.71 -32.67
CA ALA A 698 10.41 -9.30 -31.64
C ALA A 698 11.90 -9.18 -31.99
N PRO A 699 12.80 -9.03 -31.00
CA PRO A 699 14.24 -9.03 -31.23
C PRO A 699 14.70 -10.38 -31.81
N GLY A 700 15.88 -10.38 -32.46
CA GLY A 700 16.47 -11.58 -33.07
C GLY A 700 16.92 -12.64 -32.04
N SER A 701 17.10 -12.23 -30.79
CA SER A 701 17.34 -13.08 -29.62
C SER A 701 16.82 -12.36 -28.38
N ALA A 702 16.29 -13.11 -27.41
CA ALA A 702 16.00 -12.55 -26.08
C ALA A 702 17.31 -12.42 -25.28
N PRO A 703 17.54 -11.34 -24.51
CA PRO A 703 18.71 -11.26 -23.64
C PRO A 703 18.54 -12.21 -22.45
N ALA A 704 19.61 -12.91 -22.07
CA ALA A 704 19.58 -13.91 -20.99
C ALA A 704 19.07 -13.36 -19.64
N ALA A 705 19.21 -12.06 -19.39
CA ALA A 705 18.73 -11.39 -18.18
C ALA A 705 17.19 -11.28 -18.05
N TYR A 706 16.42 -11.70 -19.07
CA TYR A 706 14.94 -11.60 -19.11
C TYR A 706 14.24 -12.94 -19.36
N ASP A 707 14.92 -14.08 -19.14
CA ASP A 707 14.33 -15.44 -19.21
C ASP A 707 13.46 -15.71 -20.46
N GLY A 708 13.99 -15.35 -21.63
CA GLY A 708 13.28 -15.54 -22.90
C GLY A 708 12.11 -14.58 -23.16
N ARG A 709 11.86 -13.59 -22.30
CA ARG A 709 10.76 -12.61 -22.44
C ARG A 709 11.24 -11.20 -22.73
N VAL A 710 10.32 -10.33 -23.14
CA VAL A 710 10.54 -8.89 -23.33
C VAL A 710 9.43 -8.11 -22.64
N LEU A 711 9.82 -7.13 -21.82
CA LEU A 711 8.88 -6.18 -21.21
C LEU A 711 8.65 -5.02 -22.18
N LEU A 712 7.40 -4.88 -22.63
CA LEU A 712 6.92 -3.68 -23.32
C LEU A 712 6.31 -2.74 -22.29
N GLU A 713 6.98 -1.61 -22.06
CA GLU A 713 6.43 -0.51 -21.27
C GLU A 713 5.56 0.35 -22.19
N ILE A 714 4.34 0.62 -21.73
CA ILE A 714 3.34 1.39 -22.46
C ILE A 714 2.97 2.59 -21.61
N ARG A 715 3.25 3.77 -22.14
CA ARG A 715 2.85 5.05 -21.55
C ARG A 715 1.72 5.63 -22.39
N ALA A 716 0.53 5.66 -21.83
CA ALA A 716 -0.52 6.56 -22.30
C ALA A 716 -0.26 7.93 -21.66
N ALA A 717 -0.02 8.95 -22.48
CA ALA A 717 0.20 10.31 -22.04
C ALA A 717 -0.82 11.24 -22.71
N LYS A 718 -1.44 12.11 -21.91
CA LYS A 718 -2.27 13.23 -22.40
C LYS A 718 -1.49 14.52 -22.07
N GLN A 719 -0.68 14.96 -23.04
CA GLN A 719 0.20 16.16 -23.02
C GLN A 719 0.70 16.59 -21.61
N GLY A 720 1.76 15.94 -21.12
CA GLY A 720 2.57 16.47 -20.03
C GLY A 720 2.01 16.35 -18.60
N ARG A 721 0.91 15.62 -18.39
CA ARG A 721 0.43 15.26 -17.04
C ARG A 721 0.17 13.75 -16.92
N ALA A 722 0.50 13.23 -15.73
CA ALA A 722 0.27 11.87 -15.22
C ALA A 722 0.25 10.75 -16.28
N ASP A 723 1.39 10.09 -16.47
CA ASP A 723 1.52 8.92 -17.33
C ASP A 723 0.62 7.78 -16.83
N GLY A 724 -0.35 7.38 -17.66
CA GLY A 724 -1.02 6.11 -17.50
C GLY A 724 -0.08 5.01 -17.94
N ARG A 725 0.46 4.25 -16.98
CA ARG A 725 1.39 3.17 -17.26
C ARG A 725 0.66 1.84 -17.42
N GLY A 726 1.12 1.04 -18.38
CA GLY A 726 0.74 -0.35 -18.57
C GLY A 726 1.97 -1.13 -19.01
N MET A 727 2.07 -2.37 -18.54
CA MET A 727 3.22 -3.23 -18.81
C MET A 727 2.71 -4.50 -19.48
N VAL A 728 3.42 -4.96 -20.52
CA VAL A 728 3.12 -6.23 -21.20
C VAL A 728 4.36 -7.09 -21.23
N ASP A 729 4.26 -8.24 -20.58
CA ASP A 729 5.25 -9.31 -20.68
C ASP A 729 5.01 -10.13 -21.96
N VAL A 730 6.03 -10.27 -22.81
CA VAL A 730 5.93 -10.98 -24.09
C VAL A 730 6.97 -12.11 -24.21
N PRO A 731 6.54 -13.39 -24.20
CA PRO A 731 7.44 -14.53 -24.43
C PRO A 731 7.98 -14.58 -25.87
N ILE A 732 9.29 -14.79 -26.01
CA ILE A 732 9.98 -14.99 -27.30
C ILE A 732 10.27 -16.47 -27.56
N LEU A 733 9.56 -17.06 -28.51
CA LEU A 733 9.80 -18.43 -28.95
C LEU A 733 11.14 -18.52 -29.69
N GLY A 734 12.06 -19.34 -29.15
CA GLY A 734 13.39 -19.59 -29.72
C GLY A 734 14.56 -19.03 -28.91
N GLY A 735 14.32 -18.26 -27.85
CA GLY A 735 15.32 -18.06 -26.80
C GLY A 735 15.44 -19.34 -25.97
N ALA A 736 16.49 -20.12 -26.18
CA ALA A 736 16.67 -21.37 -25.44
C ALA A 736 16.92 -21.09 -23.96
N ILE A 737 16.03 -21.59 -23.11
CA ILE A 737 16.31 -21.82 -21.69
C ILE A 737 17.28 -23.00 -21.65
N GLN A 738 18.51 -22.78 -21.15
CA GLN A 738 19.48 -23.80 -20.78
C GLN A 738 19.97 -23.52 -19.36
#